data_AF-A0A2Z6ADR5-F1
#
_entry.id   AF-A0A2Z6ADR5-F1
#
_cell.length_a   1.000
_cell.length_b   1.000
_cell.length_c   1.000
_cell.angle_alpha   90.00
_cell.angle_beta   90.00
_cell.angle_gamma   90.00
#
_symmetry.space_group_name_H-M   'P 1'
#
loop_
_entity.id
_entity.type
_entity.pdbx_description
1 polymer ?
#
loop_
_entity_poly.entity_id
_entity_poly.type
_entity_poly.pdbx_seq_one_letter_code
_entity_poly.pdbx_strand_id
1 'polypeptide(L)'
;MTARTLAFEADFIPQDAVPSLAPLVDRIPPIPERKTVHGPLTARRLYRFYAMLGLVFLIGVAPMLLGMSAQWKAFGFGLIFPGAGFLYAGDGVGILGAALSMAAFAVIMFIWWARGVILAPPAVLVGTALLSAAWIEGRSGISWMEWAIPAAVLALHGWFALGRRKGFAAAKARGAQLNTILAKTQPVMRDAPITAEPEMPLSQVAEFRRMMDLALQPVDSWNGFSTEDTWQDGALRYQICTMSWNLSLGQYTRLPAFHGYLNTAQENLIRKHIDRKTWNYWYWESLWGNFKIEKNPVTIDNIMLSGFLGVSLGLFETASGTSPFTAPGSLTFRWDEKTAFPYSHESMLEEVVKNFKRYDLGWFPCEPRWIYSMCNLVGRTSLALHDARHGTDMLARVGDRFDRTMEEEMMMADGRIKVCTSSPFGFEVPSLSGLFGETWGVRFMTPYDPAGAERLWEVMKQDFISVKPDGSLDFRLLPLGWDTRKPADFSRWPELNPLMVTLWAAQEMGDDRIIEATMKAIDQRSGEGVAASQSWGGRNTIRDMVNRGLPDAWARGPILADAVYPDVIVGRAVTDGTALELVLHPGAEAVRSDIGLDRLVPGRSYRIIETDERFTAGLDGKARLTVALAGRTPLTIVPVA
;
A
#
# COMPACT_ATOMS: atom_id res chain seq x y z
N MET A 1 46.92 43.00 22.79
CA MET A 1 46.55 41.73 22.12
C MET A 1 46.50 40.64 23.18
N THR A 2 45.30 40.24 23.59
CA THR A 2 44.93 38.87 24.02
C THR A 2 43.43 38.89 24.26
N ALA A 3 42.69 38.23 23.37
CA ALA A 3 41.25 38.16 23.38
C ALA A 3 40.77 37.24 24.52
N ARG A 4 39.78 37.72 25.29
CA ARG A 4 39.00 36.90 26.22
C ARG A 4 37.85 36.28 25.42
N THR A 5 37.91 34.97 25.24
CA THR A 5 36.81 34.17 24.69
C THR A 5 35.80 33.91 25.80
N LEU A 6 34.59 34.45 25.66
CA LEU A 6 33.42 34.06 26.44
C LEU A 6 32.93 32.72 25.91
N ALA A 7 33.09 31.66 26.70
CA ALA A 7 32.46 30.38 26.44
C ALA A 7 30.99 30.48 26.87
N PHE A 8 30.08 30.30 25.92
CA PHE A 8 28.69 29.95 26.21
C PHE A 8 28.68 28.49 26.67
N GLU A 9 28.56 28.27 27.98
CA GLU A 9 28.10 26.98 28.49
C GLU A 9 26.63 26.84 28.10
N ALA A 10 26.37 25.99 27.10
CA ALA A 10 25.04 25.49 26.85
C ALA A 10 24.69 24.57 28.03
N ASP A 11 23.79 25.01 28.89
CA ASP A 11 23.16 24.17 29.89
C ASP A 11 22.55 22.95 29.18
N PHE A 12 23.24 21.81 29.28
CA PHE A 12 22.70 20.51 28.96
C PHE A 12 21.50 20.29 29.88
N ILE A 13 20.29 20.36 29.34
CA ILE A 13 19.11 19.81 30.00
C ILE A 13 19.41 18.31 30.19
N PRO A 14 19.48 17.81 31.44
CA PRO A 14 19.67 16.38 31.69
C PRO A 14 18.53 15.61 31.03
N GLN A 15 18.86 14.49 30.39
CA GLN A 15 17.94 13.59 29.67
C GLN A 15 16.89 12.90 30.57
N ASP A 16 16.81 13.27 31.85
CA ASP A 16 15.97 12.66 32.87
C ASP A 16 14.78 13.57 33.22
N ALA A 17 13.76 13.59 32.36
CA ALA A 17 12.35 13.85 32.73
C ALA A 17 11.36 13.78 31.55
N VAL A 18 11.61 12.98 30.51
CA VAL A 18 10.50 12.51 29.66
C VAL A 18 9.89 11.32 30.39
N PRO A 19 8.61 11.34 30.80
CA PRO A 19 7.98 10.15 31.36
C PRO A 19 8.20 9.00 30.38
N SER A 20 8.79 7.89 30.84
CA SER A 20 8.96 6.72 29.99
C SER A 20 7.59 6.32 29.46
N LEU A 21 7.34 6.54 28.17
CA LEU A 21 6.05 6.26 27.55
C LEU A 21 5.70 4.78 27.76
N ALA A 22 4.44 4.49 28.08
CA ALA A 22 4.02 3.12 28.37
C ALA A 22 4.11 2.25 27.10
N PRO A 23 4.51 0.97 27.19
CA PRO A 23 4.39 0.04 26.07
C PRO A 23 2.92 -0.11 25.62
N LEU A 24 2.68 -0.10 24.30
CA LEU A 24 1.36 -0.46 23.76
C LEU A 24 1.12 -1.97 23.75
N VAL A 25 2.20 -2.75 23.79
CA VAL A 25 2.22 -4.20 23.79
C VAL A 25 3.19 -4.65 24.87
N ASP A 26 2.76 -5.53 25.78
CA ASP A 26 3.60 -5.98 26.89
C ASP A 26 4.79 -6.85 26.42
N ARG A 27 4.56 -7.68 25.40
CA ARG A 27 5.55 -8.58 24.81
C ARG A 27 5.23 -8.88 23.36
N ILE A 28 6.25 -9.02 22.54
CA ILE A 28 6.07 -9.43 21.14
C ILE A 28 5.56 -10.88 21.12
N PRO A 29 4.40 -11.18 20.47
CA PRO A 29 3.87 -12.52 20.43
C PRO A 29 4.80 -13.44 19.63
N PRO A 30 4.93 -14.72 20.00
CA PRO A 30 5.72 -15.66 19.23
C PRO A 30 5.08 -15.91 17.85
N ILE A 31 5.91 -16.38 16.93
CA ILE A 31 5.51 -17.01 15.67
C ILE A 31 4.87 -18.37 16.00
N PRO A 32 3.60 -18.60 15.65
CA PRO A 32 2.92 -19.88 15.90
C PRO A 32 3.61 -21.05 15.19
N GLU A 33 3.65 -22.22 15.84
CA GLU A 33 4.23 -23.40 15.21
C GLU A 33 3.34 -23.90 14.05
N ARG A 34 3.94 -24.03 12.86
CA ARG A 34 3.28 -24.61 11.68
C ARG A 34 3.47 -26.13 11.60
N LYS A 35 2.37 -26.87 11.46
CA LYS A 35 2.38 -28.33 11.19
C LYS A 35 2.45 -28.64 9.69
N THR A 36 1.87 -27.79 8.86
CA THR A 36 1.77 -27.94 7.41
C THR A 36 2.35 -26.73 6.69
N VAL A 37 2.75 -26.92 5.42
CA VAL A 37 3.30 -25.86 4.57
C VAL A 37 2.28 -24.76 4.29
N HIS A 38 1.02 -25.15 4.13
CA HIS A 38 -0.08 -24.26 3.79
C HIS A 38 -1.22 -24.44 4.79
N GLY A 39 -2.01 -23.38 4.97
CA GLY A 39 -3.28 -23.44 5.67
C GLY A 39 -4.29 -24.36 4.97
N PRO A 40 -5.37 -24.73 5.66
CA PRO A 40 -6.31 -25.74 5.19
C PRO A 40 -6.97 -25.40 3.85
N LEU A 41 -7.33 -24.13 3.61
CA LEU A 41 -7.97 -23.73 2.35
C LEU A 41 -6.97 -23.72 1.21
N THR A 42 -5.79 -23.13 1.42
CA THR A 42 -4.72 -23.10 0.41
C THR A 42 -4.28 -24.52 0.06
N ALA A 43 -4.10 -25.39 1.05
CA ALA A 43 -3.76 -26.79 0.84
C ALA A 43 -4.82 -27.49 -0.01
N ARG A 44 -6.12 -27.35 0.31
CA ARG A 44 -7.22 -27.96 -0.45
C ARG A 44 -7.22 -27.53 -1.92
N ARG A 45 -6.92 -26.26 -2.21
CA ARG A 45 -6.84 -25.74 -3.58
C ARG A 45 -5.64 -26.30 -4.34
N LEU A 46 -4.48 -26.33 -3.70
CA LEU A 46 -3.28 -26.93 -4.29
C LEU A 46 -3.47 -28.42 -4.55
N TYR A 47 -4.09 -29.17 -3.62
CA TYR A 47 -4.43 -30.58 -3.85
C TYR A 47 -5.33 -30.76 -5.07
N ARG A 48 -6.39 -29.96 -5.21
CA ARG A 48 -7.27 -29.98 -6.38
C ARG A 48 -6.50 -29.65 -7.66
N PHE A 49 -5.65 -28.62 -7.63
CA PHE A 49 -4.82 -28.22 -8.76
C PHE A 49 -3.88 -29.36 -9.20
N TYR A 50 -3.12 -29.94 -8.28
CA TYR A 50 -2.21 -31.05 -8.60
C TYR A 50 -2.96 -32.33 -9.01
N ALA A 51 -4.16 -32.58 -8.49
CA ALA A 51 -5.00 -33.68 -8.96
C ALA A 51 -5.45 -33.47 -10.43
N MET A 52 -5.88 -32.26 -10.79
CA MET A 52 -6.21 -31.92 -12.18
C MET A 52 -4.99 -32.01 -13.09
N LEU A 53 -3.83 -31.52 -12.63
CA LEU A 53 -2.58 -31.63 -13.38
C LEU A 53 -2.15 -33.09 -13.56
N GLY A 54 -2.34 -33.94 -12.56
CA GLY A 54 -2.14 -35.37 -12.66
C GLY A 54 -3.07 -36.03 -13.69
N LEU A 55 -4.34 -35.62 -13.75
CA LEU A 55 -5.27 -36.07 -14.78
C LEU A 55 -4.83 -35.64 -16.19
N VAL A 56 -4.43 -34.37 -16.37
CA VAL A 56 -3.88 -33.88 -17.64
C VAL A 56 -2.63 -34.66 -18.05
N PHE A 57 -1.77 -34.98 -17.08
CA PHE A 57 -0.60 -35.83 -17.31
C PHE A 57 -0.98 -37.22 -17.82
N LEU A 58 -1.95 -37.88 -17.17
CA LEU A 58 -2.44 -39.19 -17.59
C LEU A 58 -3.07 -39.15 -19.00
N ILE A 59 -3.86 -38.10 -19.29
CA ILE A 59 -4.44 -37.88 -20.62
C ILE A 59 -3.32 -37.70 -21.66
N GLY A 60 -2.30 -36.92 -21.35
CA GLY A 60 -1.19 -36.65 -22.27
C GLY A 60 -0.29 -37.86 -22.53
N VAL A 61 -0.17 -38.78 -21.56
CA VAL A 61 0.60 -40.04 -21.72
C VAL A 61 -0.23 -41.16 -22.34
N ALA A 62 -1.57 -41.09 -22.30
CA ALA A 62 -2.44 -42.14 -22.83
C ALA A 62 -2.18 -42.51 -24.31
N PRO A 63 -1.95 -41.56 -25.25
CA PRO A 63 -1.62 -41.90 -26.64
C PRO A 63 -0.40 -42.79 -26.81
N MET A 64 0.61 -42.60 -25.95
CA MET A 64 1.79 -43.46 -25.93
C MET A 64 1.44 -44.85 -25.43
N LEU A 65 0.74 -44.96 -24.29
CA LEU A 65 0.38 -46.25 -23.68
C LEU A 65 -0.57 -47.09 -24.56
N LEU A 66 -1.42 -46.41 -25.32
CA LEU A 66 -2.39 -47.03 -26.23
C LEU A 66 -1.80 -47.30 -27.64
N GLY A 67 -0.52 -46.98 -27.87
CA GLY A 67 0.12 -47.20 -29.17
C GLY A 67 -0.49 -46.39 -30.31
N MET A 68 -1.01 -45.19 -30.02
CA MET A 68 -1.64 -44.32 -31.02
C MET A 68 -0.61 -43.71 -31.99
N SER A 69 -1.09 -43.02 -33.02
CA SER A 69 -0.23 -42.40 -34.04
C SER A 69 0.72 -41.33 -33.45
N ALA A 70 1.79 -41.04 -34.19
CA ALA A 70 2.78 -40.02 -33.80
C ALA A 70 2.15 -38.63 -33.55
N GLN A 71 1.09 -38.29 -34.30
CA GLN A 71 0.32 -37.06 -34.09
C GLN A 71 -0.31 -37.00 -32.69
N TRP A 72 -1.00 -38.08 -32.28
CA TRP A 72 -1.63 -38.15 -30.96
C TRP A 72 -0.60 -38.15 -29.83
N LYS A 73 0.55 -38.81 -30.03
CA LYS A 73 1.67 -38.77 -29.09
C LYS A 73 2.24 -37.36 -28.94
N ALA A 74 2.50 -36.66 -30.05
CA ALA A 74 2.98 -35.26 -30.03
C ALA A 74 1.97 -34.33 -29.33
N PHE A 75 0.69 -34.44 -29.66
CA PHE A 75 -0.37 -33.71 -28.96
C PHE A 75 -0.34 -33.97 -27.45
N GLY A 76 -0.34 -35.25 -27.05
CA GLY A 76 -0.33 -35.67 -25.66
C GLY A 76 0.89 -35.14 -24.89
N PHE A 77 2.09 -35.23 -25.47
CA PHE A 77 3.30 -34.66 -24.87
C PHE A 77 3.24 -33.13 -24.79
N GLY A 78 2.69 -32.45 -25.80
CA GLY A 78 2.47 -31.01 -25.75
C GLY A 78 1.50 -30.56 -24.64
N LEU A 79 0.55 -31.41 -24.23
CA LEU A 79 -0.36 -31.11 -23.11
C LEU A 79 0.31 -31.19 -21.74
N ILE A 80 1.36 -32.00 -21.57
CA ILE A 80 2.01 -32.19 -20.26
C ILE A 80 3.16 -31.22 -20.03
N PHE A 81 3.76 -30.67 -21.10
CA PHE A 81 4.81 -29.66 -21.00
C PHE A 81 4.89 -28.79 -22.26
N PRO A 82 5.02 -27.44 -22.12
CA PRO A 82 5.12 -26.54 -23.27
C PRO A 82 6.26 -26.93 -24.22
N GLY A 83 5.93 -27.18 -25.49
CA GLY A 83 6.92 -27.54 -26.52
C GLY A 83 7.36 -29.00 -26.54
N ALA A 84 6.91 -29.85 -25.61
CA ALA A 84 7.35 -31.25 -25.57
C ALA A 84 6.88 -32.08 -26.78
N GLY A 85 5.73 -31.76 -27.37
CA GLY A 85 5.31 -32.38 -28.64
C GLY A 85 6.28 -32.11 -29.79
N PHE A 86 6.88 -30.91 -29.84
CA PHE A 86 7.90 -30.58 -30.82
C PHE A 86 9.25 -31.24 -30.53
N LEU A 87 9.61 -31.43 -29.25
CA LEU A 87 10.80 -32.22 -28.87
C LEU A 87 10.67 -33.68 -29.31
N TYR A 88 9.46 -34.25 -29.24
CA TYR A 88 9.18 -35.58 -29.76
C TYR A 88 9.31 -35.65 -31.29
N ALA A 89 8.94 -34.59 -32.03
CA ALA A 89 9.10 -34.54 -33.48
C ALA A 89 10.58 -34.51 -33.92
N GLY A 90 11.47 -33.87 -33.16
CA GLY A 90 12.90 -34.16 -33.20
C GLY A 90 13.75 -33.56 -34.33
N ASP A 91 13.15 -32.84 -35.28
CA ASP A 91 13.87 -32.12 -36.34
C ASP A 91 14.32 -30.73 -35.89
N GLY A 92 15.16 -30.05 -36.70
CA GLY A 92 15.64 -28.69 -36.38
C GLY A 92 14.50 -27.68 -36.18
N VAL A 93 13.40 -27.87 -36.92
CA VAL A 93 12.18 -27.07 -36.74
C VAL A 93 11.46 -27.42 -35.44
N GLY A 94 11.42 -28.70 -35.03
CA GLY A 94 10.90 -29.14 -33.74
C GLY A 94 11.68 -28.55 -32.56
N ILE A 95 13.02 -28.50 -32.62
CA ILE A 95 13.81 -27.86 -31.56
C ILE A 95 13.47 -26.37 -31.44
N LEU A 96 13.38 -25.66 -32.58
CA LEU A 96 12.98 -24.25 -32.60
C LEU A 96 11.54 -24.07 -32.09
N GLY A 97 10.61 -24.92 -32.53
CA GLY A 97 9.21 -24.91 -32.09
C GLY A 97 9.05 -25.16 -30.59
N ALA A 98 9.86 -26.05 -30.02
CA ALA A 98 9.89 -26.29 -28.58
C ALA A 98 10.38 -25.04 -27.82
N ALA A 99 11.48 -24.43 -28.25
CA ALA A 99 12.02 -23.21 -27.65
C ALA A 99 11.02 -22.04 -27.72
N LEU A 100 10.37 -21.84 -28.87
CA LEU A 100 9.34 -20.81 -29.04
C LEU A 100 8.11 -21.10 -28.19
N SER A 101 7.69 -22.36 -28.04
CA SER A 101 6.57 -22.75 -27.19
C SER A 101 6.87 -22.45 -25.71
N MET A 102 8.08 -22.76 -25.25
CA MET A 102 8.52 -22.45 -23.89
C MET A 102 8.59 -20.93 -23.65
N ALA A 103 9.12 -20.16 -24.61
CA ALA A 103 9.17 -18.70 -24.53
C ALA A 103 7.76 -18.09 -24.50
N ALA A 104 6.87 -18.53 -25.38
CA ALA A 104 5.47 -18.10 -25.40
C ALA A 104 4.76 -18.43 -24.09
N PHE A 105 5.01 -19.63 -23.53
CA PHE A 105 4.44 -20.01 -22.25
C PHE A 105 5.00 -19.18 -21.09
N ALA A 106 6.30 -18.85 -21.08
CA ALA A 106 6.89 -17.97 -20.08
C ALA A 106 6.28 -16.55 -20.14
N VAL A 107 6.14 -15.99 -21.35
CA VAL A 107 5.51 -14.67 -21.56
C VAL A 107 4.04 -14.67 -21.12
N ILE A 108 3.27 -15.71 -21.47
CA ILE A 108 1.85 -15.74 -21.12
C ILE A 108 1.61 -15.98 -19.63
N MET A 109 2.52 -16.69 -18.95
CA MET A 109 2.50 -16.82 -17.50
C MET A 109 2.70 -15.48 -16.81
N PHE A 110 3.60 -14.63 -17.32
CA PHE A 110 3.76 -13.26 -16.83
C PHE A 110 2.49 -12.43 -17.05
N ILE A 111 1.87 -12.49 -18.24
CA ILE A 111 0.62 -11.77 -18.54
C ILE A 111 -0.54 -12.25 -17.65
N TRP A 112 -0.68 -13.56 -17.45
CA TRP A 112 -1.70 -14.12 -16.59
C TRP A 112 -1.57 -13.63 -15.15
N TRP A 113 -0.35 -13.63 -14.61
CA TRP A 113 -0.09 -13.06 -13.30
C TRP A 113 -0.40 -11.55 -13.27
N ALA A 114 0.17 -10.78 -14.20
CA ALA A 114 0.10 -9.32 -14.18
C ALA A 114 -1.30 -8.75 -14.48
N ARG A 115 -2.18 -9.51 -15.15
CA ARG A 115 -3.49 -9.01 -15.63
C ARG A 115 -4.67 -9.92 -15.29
N GLY A 116 -4.45 -11.09 -14.68
CA GLY A 116 -5.52 -12.02 -14.33
C GLY A 116 -6.11 -12.83 -15.50
N VAL A 117 -5.46 -12.87 -16.69
CA VAL A 117 -5.98 -13.57 -17.89
C VAL A 117 -5.88 -15.10 -17.75
N ILE A 118 -6.83 -15.72 -17.04
CA ILE A 118 -6.72 -17.10 -16.55
C ILE A 118 -6.71 -18.19 -17.65
N LEU A 119 -7.29 -17.92 -18.83
CA LEU A 119 -7.29 -18.88 -19.95
C LEU A 119 -6.03 -18.82 -20.82
N ALA A 120 -5.18 -17.82 -20.64
CA ALA A 120 -4.07 -17.62 -21.56
C ALA A 120 -2.98 -18.71 -21.45
N PRO A 121 -2.56 -19.16 -20.24
CA PRO A 121 -1.65 -20.30 -20.12
C PRO A 121 -2.17 -21.60 -20.73
N PRO A 122 -3.39 -22.10 -20.43
CA PRO A 122 -3.89 -23.31 -21.07
C PRO A 122 -4.10 -23.13 -22.58
N ALA A 123 -4.47 -21.95 -23.07
CA ALA A 123 -4.61 -21.71 -24.51
C ALA A 123 -3.27 -21.83 -25.25
N VAL A 124 -2.18 -21.28 -24.72
CA VAL A 124 -0.83 -21.44 -25.31
C VAL A 124 -0.36 -22.89 -25.24
N LEU A 125 -0.62 -23.58 -24.13
CA LEU A 125 -0.27 -25.00 -23.98
C LEU A 125 -1.00 -25.88 -25.01
N VAL A 126 -2.33 -25.77 -25.09
CA VAL A 126 -3.13 -26.53 -26.06
C VAL A 126 -2.80 -26.13 -27.50
N GLY A 127 -2.63 -24.83 -27.76
CA GLY A 127 -2.28 -24.33 -29.10
C GLY A 127 -0.94 -24.88 -29.58
N THR A 128 0.10 -24.85 -28.73
CA THR A 128 1.42 -25.42 -29.07
C THR A 128 1.38 -26.94 -29.20
N ALA A 129 0.55 -27.63 -28.41
CA ALA A 129 0.31 -29.07 -28.56
C ALA A 129 -0.32 -29.40 -29.93
N LEU A 130 -1.37 -28.68 -30.34
CA LEU A 130 -2.01 -28.85 -31.65
C LEU A 130 -1.05 -28.58 -32.81
N LEU A 131 -0.25 -27.51 -32.72
CA LEU A 131 0.74 -27.17 -33.74
C LEU A 131 1.79 -28.28 -33.88
N SER A 132 2.26 -28.85 -32.76
CA SER A 132 3.22 -29.95 -32.79
C SER A 132 2.63 -31.24 -33.39
N ALA A 133 1.34 -31.50 -33.13
CA ALA A 133 0.62 -32.64 -33.70
C ALA A 133 0.42 -32.50 -35.21
N ALA A 134 0.11 -31.29 -35.69
CA ALA A 134 0.04 -31.00 -37.11
C ALA A 134 1.42 -31.09 -37.78
N TRP A 135 2.48 -30.63 -37.11
CA TRP A 135 3.84 -30.66 -37.66
C TRP A 135 4.36 -32.08 -37.92
N ILE A 136 4.06 -33.01 -37.02
CA ILE A 136 4.54 -34.40 -37.12
C ILE A 136 3.67 -35.28 -38.04
N GLU A 137 2.62 -34.72 -38.66
CA GLU A 137 1.74 -35.47 -39.55
C GLU A 137 2.53 -36.17 -40.68
N GLY A 138 2.29 -37.48 -40.83
CA GLY A 138 3.00 -38.31 -41.81
C GLY A 138 4.47 -38.62 -41.46
N ARG A 139 4.96 -38.22 -40.28
CA ARG A 139 6.34 -38.45 -39.82
C ARG A 139 6.37 -39.36 -38.58
N SER A 140 7.54 -39.96 -38.32
CA SER A 140 7.82 -40.67 -37.08
C SER A 140 8.47 -39.74 -36.06
N GLY A 141 8.11 -39.85 -34.79
CA GLY A 141 8.81 -39.16 -33.71
C GLY A 141 10.05 -39.92 -33.20
N ILE A 142 10.77 -39.30 -32.29
CA ILE A 142 11.94 -39.89 -31.62
C ILE A 142 11.46 -40.87 -30.54
N SER A 143 11.70 -42.17 -30.73
CA SER A 143 11.16 -43.24 -29.87
C SER A 143 11.56 -43.14 -28.38
N TRP A 144 12.79 -42.74 -28.06
CA TRP A 144 13.22 -42.62 -26.66
C TRP A 144 12.57 -41.43 -25.93
N MET A 145 12.13 -40.40 -26.67
CA MET A 145 11.41 -39.25 -26.10
C MET A 145 10.06 -39.66 -25.51
N GLU A 146 9.47 -40.78 -25.96
CA GLU A 146 8.21 -41.28 -25.42
C GLU A 146 8.29 -41.56 -23.92
N TRP A 147 9.45 -42.03 -23.43
CA TRP A 147 9.69 -42.27 -22.00
C TRP A 147 10.38 -41.10 -21.31
N ALA A 148 11.28 -40.40 -22.00
CA ALA A 148 12.04 -39.32 -21.41
C ALA A 148 11.19 -38.10 -21.07
N ILE A 149 10.23 -37.72 -21.90
CA ILE A 149 9.38 -36.54 -21.65
C ILE A 149 8.54 -36.76 -20.38
N PRO A 150 7.73 -37.83 -20.24
CA PRO A 150 6.95 -38.07 -19.02
C PRO A 150 7.83 -38.20 -17.78
N ALA A 151 8.97 -38.91 -17.89
CA ALA A 151 9.91 -39.06 -16.77
C ALA A 151 10.51 -37.72 -16.35
N ALA A 152 10.89 -36.85 -17.29
CA ALA A 152 11.42 -35.52 -17.00
C ALA A 152 10.39 -34.61 -16.32
N VAL A 153 9.13 -34.64 -16.76
CA VAL A 153 8.04 -33.87 -16.13
C VAL A 153 7.81 -34.33 -14.69
N LEU A 154 7.76 -35.65 -14.45
CA LEU A 154 7.64 -36.22 -13.11
C LEU A 154 8.85 -35.87 -12.23
N ALA A 155 10.06 -35.97 -12.76
CA ALA A 155 11.29 -35.60 -12.06
C ALA A 155 11.30 -34.11 -11.68
N LEU A 156 10.88 -33.23 -12.59
CA LEU A 156 10.75 -31.79 -12.34
C LEU A 156 9.75 -31.50 -11.20
N HIS A 157 8.58 -32.14 -11.22
CA HIS A 157 7.58 -31.94 -10.17
C HIS A 157 8.01 -32.55 -8.82
N GLY A 158 8.70 -33.69 -8.85
CA GLY A 158 9.35 -34.28 -7.68
C GLY A 158 10.40 -33.34 -7.08
N TRP A 159 11.23 -32.72 -7.93
CA TRP A 159 12.21 -31.72 -7.53
C TRP A 159 11.54 -30.51 -6.86
N PHE A 160 10.47 -29.97 -7.43
CA PHE A 160 9.70 -28.87 -6.81
C PHE A 160 9.08 -29.28 -5.47
N ALA A 161 8.55 -30.50 -5.35
CA ALA A 161 8.00 -30.99 -4.09
C ALA A 161 9.08 -31.13 -3.00
N LEU A 162 10.27 -31.64 -3.35
CA LEU A 162 11.42 -31.72 -2.46
C LEU A 162 11.90 -30.33 -2.05
N GLY A 163 11.99 -29.38 -3.00
CA GLY A 163 12.34 -27.99 -2.76
C GLY A 163 11.38 -27.33 -1.75
N ARG A 164 10.06 -27.49 -1.94
CA ARG A 164 9.04 -26.98 -0.99
C ARG A 164 9.18 -27.58 0.40
N ARG A 165 9.42 -28.90 0.49
CA ARG A 165 9.62 -29.58 1.80
C ARG A 165 10.86 -29.08 2.52
N LYS A 166 11.98 -28.92 1.80
CA LYS A 166 13.23 -28.36 2.34
C LYS A 166 13.04 -26.91 2.78
N GLY A 167 12.41 -26.07 1.94
CA GLY A 167 12.10 -24.69 2.25
C GLY A 167 11.21 -24.54 3.49
N PHE A 168 10.18 -25.38 3.62
CA PHE A 168 9.33 -25.40 4.81
C PHE A 168 10.09 -25.80 6.08
N ALA A 169 10.95 -26.82 6.01
CA ALA A 169 11.77 -27.22 7.14
C ALA A 169 12.74 -26.11 7.57
N ALA A 170 13.35 -25.42 6.60
CA ALA A 170 14.21 -24.26 6.87
C ALA A 170 13.43 -23.10 7.49
N ALA A 171 12.23 -22.78 6.98
CA ALA A 171 11.37 -21.75 7.52
C ALA A 171 10.92 -22.06 8.95
N LYS A 172 10.57 -23.32 9.27
CA LYS A 172 10.28 -23.75 10.65
C LYS A 172 11.48 -23.55 11.58
N ALA A 173 12.68 -23.96 11.12
CA ALA A 173 13.90 -23.78 11.90
C ALA A 173 14.20 -22.29 12.15
N ARG A 174 14.02 -21.45 11.13
CA ARG A 174 14.15 -19.98 11.24
C ARG A 174 13.12 -19.40 12.21
N GLY A 175 11.85 -19.80 12.12
CA GLY A 175 10.80 -19.35 13.03
C GLY A 175 11.10 -19.69 14.50
N ALA A 176 11.65 -20.89 14.77
CA ALA A 176 12.08 -21.27 16.12
C ALA A 176 13.25 -20.40 16.63
N GLN A 177 14.22 -20.06 15.77
CA GLN A 177 15.30 -19.13 16.11
C GLN A 177 14.75 -17.73 16.40
N LEU A 178 13.88 -17.23 15.53
CA LEU A 178 13.24 -15.92 15.68
C LEU A 178 12.44 -15.85 16.99
N ASN A 179 11.70 -16.89 17.36
CA ASN A 179 10.99 -16.94 18.65
C ASN A 179 11.91 -16.76 19.87
N THR A 180 13.18 -17.17 19.78
CA THR A 180 14.17 -16.94 20.85
C THR A 180 14.58 -15.47 20.94
N ILE A 181 14.60 -14.77 19.80
CA ILE A 181 14.85 -13.33 19.70
C ILE A 181 13.62 -12.55 20.17
N LEU A 182 12.44 -12.85 19.62
CA LEU A 182 11.17 -12.20 19.96
C LEU A 182 10.88 -12.25 21.47
N ALA A 183 11.19 -13.36 22.14
CA ALA A 183 11.00 -13.51 23.58
C ALA A 183 11.89 -12.59 24.44
N LYS A 184 12.98 -12.05 23.88
CA LYS A 184 13.93 -11.15 24.55
C LYS A 184 13.84 -9.70 24.07
N THR A 185 13.27 -9.49 22.89
CA THR A 185 13.09 -8.15 22.31
C THR A 185 11.98 -7.41 23.03
N GLN A 186 12.26 -6.17 23.40
CA GLN A 186 11.25 -5.25 23.94
C GLN A 186 10.42 -4.66 22.78
N PRO A 187 9.08 -4.67 22.89
CA PRO A 187 8.20 -3.96 21.95
C PRO A 187 8.61 -2.48 21.81
N VAL A 188 8.58 -1.95 20.58
CA VAL A 188 9.01 -0.59 20.24
C VAL A 188 7.86 0.43 20.33
N MET A 189 6.63 -0.01 20.07
CA MET A 189 5.44 0.82 20.10
C MET A 189 5.19 1.32 21.53
N ARG A 190 5.00 2.63 21.63
CA ARG A 190 4.72 3.33 22.87
C ARG A 190 3.43 4.11 22.77
N ASP A 191 2.67 4.14 23.86
CA ASP A 191 1.53 5.01 23.97
C ASP A 191 2.03 6.44 24.21
N ALA A 192 1.81 7.31 23.23
CA ALA A 192 2.22 8.69 23.25
C ALA A 192 0.99 9.61 23.16
N PRO A 193 1.02 10.81 23.77
CA PRO A 193 0.00 11.82 23.51
C PRO A 193 0.05 12.27 22.05
N ILE A 194 -1.12 12.61 21.49
CA ILE A 194 -1.19 13.22 20.16
C ILE A 194 -0.70 14.67 20.29
N THR A 195 0.40 14.98 19.61
CA THR A 195 0.99 16.31 19.56
C THR A 195 1.25 16.71 18.12
N ALA A 196 1.13 18.00 17.81
CA ALA A 196 1.48 18.49 16.49
C ALA A 196 3.00 18.48 16.33
N GLU A 197 3.46 17.93 15.20
CA GLU A 197 4.85 17.98 14.76
C GLU A 197 5.29 19.43 14.53
N PRO A 198 6.61 19.71 14.50
CA PRO A 198 7.13 21.03 14.16
C PRO A 198 6.67 21.54 12.78
N GLU A 199 6.93 22.81 12.51
CA GLU A 199 6.75 23.40 11.18
C GLU A 199 7.41 22.54 10.08
N MET A 200 6.76 22.46 8.91
CA MET A 200 7.31 21.73 7.77
C MET A 200 8.70 22.24 7.39
N PRO A 201 9.71 21.35 7.23
CA PRO A 201 10.97 21.75 6.61
C PRO A 201 10.74 22.14 5.14
N LEU A 202 11.68 22.90 4.57
CA LEU A 202 11.54 23.45 3.21
C LEU A 202 11.28 22.38 2.13
N SER A 203 11.87 21.19 2.26
CA SER A 203 11.61 20.09 1.31
C SER A 203 10.18 19.53 1.40
N GLN A 204 9.58 19.52 2.59
CA GLN A 204 8.16 19.21 2.75
C GLN A 204 7.27 20.33 2.22
N VAL A 205 7.63 21.60 2.42
CA VAL A 205 6.90 22.74 1.84
C VAL A 205 6.88 22.67 0.31
N ALA A 206 8.02 22.32 -0.30
CA ALA A 206 8.12 22.14 -1.76
C ALA A 206 7.23 20.98 -2.25
N GLU A 207 7.23 19.84 -1.56
CA GLU A 207 6.38 18.70 -1.90
C GLU A 207 4.89 18.99 -1.64
N PHE A 208 4.56 19.70 -0.56
CA PHE A 208 3.21 20.18 -0.29
C PHE A 208 2.69 21.03 -1.44
N ARG A 209 3.48 21.99 -1.90
CA ARG A 209 3.16 22.82 -3.07
C ARG A 209 2.97 21.97 -4.32
N ARG A 210 3.86 21.01 -4.59
CA ARG A 210 3.72 20.10 -5.74
C ARG A 210 2.39 19.33 -5.68
N MET A 211 2.01 18.83 -4.50
CA MET A 211 0.72 18.15 -4.31
C MET A 211 -0.47 19.12 -4.49
N MET A 212 -0.38 20.36 -4.01
CA MET A 212 -1.41 21.39 -4.20
C MET A 212 -1.58 21.74 -5.69
N ASP A 213 -0.48 21.94 -6.43
CA ASP A 213 -0.49 22.23 -7.86
C ASP A 213 -1.18 21.14 -8.69
N LEU A 214 -1.14 19.89 -8.23
CA LEU A 214 -1.83 18.76 -8.88
C LEU A 214 -3.29 18.62 -8.42
N ALA A 215 -3.54 18.77 -7.12
CA ALA A 215 -4.83 18.52 -6.49
C ALA A 215 -5.85 19.65 -6.74
N LEU A 216 -5.40 20.91 -6.82
CA LEU A 216 -6.29 22.07 -7.00
C LEU A 216 -6.67 22.33 -8.47
N GLN A 217 -6.13 21.56 -9.42
CA GLN A 217 -6.59 21.60 -10.80
C GLN A 217 -8.07 21.18 -10.91
N PRO A 218 -8.79 21.60 -11.97
CA PRO A 218 -10.08 21.03 -12.30
C PRO A 218 -10.06 19.50 -12.26
N VAL A 219 -11.13 18.87 -11.78
CA VAL A 219 -11.15 17.41 -11.53
C VAL A 219 -10.81 16.61 -12.79
N ASP A 220 -11.23 17.06 -13.97
CA ASP A 220 -10.97 16.45 -15.27
C ASP A 220 -9.60 16.78 -15.90
N SER A 221 -8.81 17.68 -15.27
CA SER A 221 -7.43 17.99 -15.68
C SER A 221 -6.42 17.01 -15.09
N TRP A 222 -5.47 16.59 -15.92
CA TRP A 222 -4.44 15.61 -15.56
C TRP A 222 -3.02 16.11 -15.83
N ASN A 223 -2.82 17.43 -15.91
CA ASN A 223 -1.51 18.00 -16.18
C ASN A 223 -0.55 17.70 -15.03
N GLY A 224 0.65 17.19 -15.35
CA GLY A 224 1.66 16.79 -14.38
C GLY A 224 1.48 15.41 -13.74
N PHE A 225 0.39 14.68 -14.06
CA PHE A 225 0.25 13.27 -13.69
C PHE A 225 0.94 12.37 -14.72
N SER A 226 1.59 11.31 -14.23
CA SER A 226 2.11 10.27 -15.13
C SER A 226 0.97 9.41 -15.65
N THR A 227 0.93 9.17 -16.97
CA THR A 227 -0.08 8.34 -17.63
C THR A 227 0.52 7.21 -18.46
N GLU A 228 1.83 6.97 -18.34
CA GLU A 228 2.55 5.92 -19.10
C GLU A 228 2.19 4.51 -18.61
N ASP A 229 1.83 4.39 -17.34
CA ASP A 229 1.34 3.15 -16.73
C ASP A 229 -0.11 3.33 -16.28
N THR A 230 -1.02 2.52 -16.83
CA THR A 230 -2.44 2.53 -16.45
C THR A 230 -2.78 1.41 -15.46
N TRP A 231 -1.94 0.39 -15.33
CA TRP A 231 -2.32 -0.90 -14.75
C TRP A 231 -1.58 -1.22 -13.47
N GLN A 232 -0.34 -0.75 -13.31
CA GLN A 232 0.54 -1.16 -12.22
C GLN A 232 0.85 0.05 -11.32
N ASP A 233 2.00 0.02 -10.66
CA ASP A 233 2.34 0.93 -9.56
C ASP A 233 2.42 2.41 -10.00
N GLY A 234 2.56 2.69 -11.30
CA GLY A 234 2.52 4.04 -11.87
C GLY A 234 1.10 4.55 -12.19
N ALA A 235 0.07 3.73 -12.00
CA ALA A 235 -1.31 4.11 -12.32
C ALA A 235 -1.80 5.30 -11.50
N LEU A 236 -2.68 6.10 -12.12
CA LEU A 236 -3.26 7.32 -11.53
C LEU A 236 -3.81 7.10 -10.12
N ARG A 237 -4.49 5.98 -9.87
CA ARG A 237 -5.06 5.64 -8.55
C ARG A 237 -4.03 5.60 -7.42
N TYR A 238 -2.81 5.14 -7.67
CA TYR A 238 -1.75 5.10 -6.66
C TYR A 238 -1.16 6.49 -6.41
N GLN A 239 -0.96 7.27 -7.48
CA GLN A 239 -0.53 8.67 -7.38
C GLN A 239 -1.55 9.47 -6.56
N ILE A 240 -2.85 9.34 -6.88
CA ILE A 240 -3.94 10.03 -6.20
C ILE A 240 -4.05 9.60 -4.73
N CYS A 241 -4.08 8.29 -4.44
CA CYS A 241 -4.19 7.83 -3.05
C CYS A 241 -2.99 8.23 -2.21
N THR A 242 -1.77 8.12 -2.75
CA THR A 242 -0.56 8.51 -2.00
C THR A 242 -0.60 10.00 -1.67
N MET A 243 -0.95 10.87 -2.63
CA MET A 243 -1.12 12.30 -2.36
C MET A 243 -2.24 12.57 -1.36
N SER A 244 -3.40 11.93 -1.52
CA SER A 244 -4.53 12.08 -0.61
C SER A 244 -4.15 11.70 0.82
N TRP A 245 -3.48 10.56 1.01
CA TRP A 245 -3.04 10.12 2.34
C TRP A 245 -1.97 11.06 2.91
N ASN A 246 -0.98 11.46 2.12
CA ASN A 246 0.07 12.39 2.57
C ASN A 246 -0.52 13.73 3.02
N LEU A 247 -1.52 14.26 2.29
CA LEU A 247 -2.21 15.49 2.68
C LEU A 247 -3.03 15.33 3.95
N SER A 248 -3.77 14.22 4.12
CA SER A 248 -4.51 13.95 5.36
C SER A 248 -3.57 13.76 6.56
N LEU A 249 -2.45 13.05 6.37
CA LEU A 249 -1.43 12.86 7.41
C LEU A 249 -0.75 14.18 7.75
N GLY A 250 -0.39 15.00 6.76
CA GLY A 250 0.14 16.34 6.95
C GLY A 250 -0.83 17.26 7.68
N GLN A 251 -2.13 17.20 7.33
CA GLN A 251 -3.17 17.92 8.05
C GLN A 251 -3.24 17.46 9.51
N TYR A 252 -3.31 16.16 9.77
CA TYR A 252 -3.42 15.64 11.14
C TYR A 252 -2.19 15.98 12.00
N THR A 253 -0.98 15.85 11.45
CA THR A 253 0.28 15.98 12.19
C THR A 253 0.80 17.41 12.32
N ARG A 254 0.61 18.28 11.32
CA ARG A 254 1.30 19.58 11.22
C ARG A 254 0.35 20.76 11.01
N LEU A 255 -0.75 20.51 10.32
CA LEU A 255 -1.74 21.51 9.96
C LEU A 255 -3.16 21.21 10.51
N PRO A 256 -3.33 20.73 11.76
CA PRO A 256 -4.66 20.30 12.23
C PRO A 256 -5.66 21.44 12.32
N ALA A 257 -5.18 22.70 12.32
CA ALA A 257 -6.01 23.89 12.31
C ALA A 257 -6.11 24.56 10.93
N PHE A 258 -5.69 23.92 9.83
CA PHE A 258 -5.83 24.45 8.47
C PHE A 258 -6.84 23.67 7.66
N HIS A 259 -7.82 24.38 7.08
CA HIS A 259 -8.84 23.81 6.20
C HIS A 259 -8.64 24.34 4.77
N GLY A 260 -9.19 25.51 4.44
CA GLY A 260 -8.94 26.26 3.20
C GLY A 260 -8.74 25.43 1.94
N TYR A 261 -7.70 25.78 1.18
CA TYR A 261 -7.34 25.06 -0.04
C TYR A 261 -6.89 23.61 0.23
N LEU A 262 -6.47 23.25 1.44
CA LEU A 262 -6.06 21.88 1.78
C LEU A 262 -7.24 20.91 1.80
N ASN A 263 -8.39 21.31 2.35
CA ASN A 263 -9.61 20.50 2.28
C ASN A 263 -10.10 20.39 0.83
N THR A 264 -10.11 21.50 0.09
CA THR A 264 -10.47 21.52 -1.34
C THR A 264 -9.58 20.59 -2.16
N ALA A 265 -8.27 20.58 -1.91
CA ALA A 265 -7.33 19.69 -2.58
C ALA A 265 -7.64 18.22 -2.30
N GLN A 266 -7.91 17.84 -1.05
CA GLN A 266 -8.25 16.47 -0.68
C GLN A 266 -9.59 16.03 -1.29
N GLU A 267 -10.61 16.88 -1.28
CA GLU A 267 -11.89 16.62 -1.95
C GLU A 267 -11.70 16.42 -3.46
N ASN A 268 -10.91 17.27 -4.11
CA ASN A 268 -10.61 17.16 -5.53
C ASN A 268 -9.87 15.85 -5.86
N LEU A 269 -8.92 15.42 -5.01
CA LEU A 269 -8.24 14.14 -5.19
C LEU A 269 -9.21 12.96 -5.07
N ILE A 270 -10.14 12.99 -4.11
CA ILE A 270 -11.20 11.97 -3.99
C ILE A 270 -12.09 11.96 -5.25
N ARG A 271 -12.46 13.14 -5.76
CA ARG A 271 -13.23 13.27 -7.01
C ARG A 271 -12.45 12.77 -8.24
N LYS A 272 -11.14 13.02 -8.31
CA LYS A 272 -10.24 12.45 -9.34
C LYS A 272 -10.13 10.93 -9.20
N HIS A 273 -10.19 10.40 -7.98
CA HIS A 273 -10.14 8.96 -7.73
C HIS A 273 -11.34 8.23 -8.35
N ILE A 274 -12.53 8.84 -8.28
CA ILE A 274 -13.76 8.30 -8.87
C ILE A 274 -13.98 8.72 -10.34
N ASP A 275 -13.05 9.47 -10.94
CA ASP A 275 -13.08 9.77 -12.37
C ASP A 275 -12.80 8.52 -13.21
N ARG A 276 -13.52 8.38 -14.32
CA ARG A 276 -13.45 7.20 -15.19
C ARG A 276 -12.03 6.86 -15.64
N LYS A 277 -11.15 7.85 -15.84
CA LYS A 277 -9.77 7.63 -16.25
C LYS A 277 -8.97 6.83 -15.21
N THR A 278 -9.38 6.88 -13.94
CA THR A 278 -8.71 6.20 -12.84
C THR A 278 -9.10 4.73 -12.74
N TRP A 279 -10.32 4.34 -13.15
CA TRP A 279 -10.88 3.00 -12.86
C TRP A 279 -11.44 2.25 -14.07
N ASN A 280 -11.48 2.84 -15.27
CA ASN A 280 -12.00 2.17 -16.49
C ASN A 280 -11.27 0.87 -16.86
N TYR A 281 -10.04 0.70 -16.38
CA TYR A 281 -9.23 -0.51 -16.50
C TYR A 281 -9.99 -1.75 -16.01
N TRP A 282 -10.86 -1.57 -14.99
CA TRP A 282 -11.61 -2.65 -14.35
C TRP A 282 -12.51 -3.41 -15.32
N TYR A 283 -13.10 -2.72 -16.30
CA TYR A 283 -13.95 -3.36 -17.32
C TYR A 283 -13.22 -4.51 -18.02
N TRP A 284 -11.97 -4.25 -18.41
CA TRP A 284 -11.16 -5.23 -19.10
C TRP A 284 -10.67 -6.34 -18.18
N GLU A 285 -10.23 -5.99 -16.98
CA GLU A 285 -9.84 -6.97 -15.96
C GLU A 285 -10.97 -7.93 -15.63
N SER A 286 -12.17 -7.42 -15.38
CA SER A 286 -13.34 -8.24 -15.10
C SER A 286 -13.72 -9.11 -16.31
N LEU A 287 -13.61 -8.59 -17.55
CA LEU A 287 -13.93 -9.34 -18.76
C LEU A 287 -13.03 -10.57 -18.93
N TRP A 288 -11.71 -10.43 -18.83
CA TRP A 288 -10.80 -11.55 -19.08
C TRP A 288 -10.46 -12.38 -17.83
N GLY A 289 -10.62 -11.82 -16.64
CA GLY A 289 -10.25 -12.46 -15.37
C GLY A 289 -11.44 -13.04 -14.61
N ASN A 290 -12.60 -12.38 -14.68
CA ASN A 290 -13.84 -12.84 -14.07
C ASN A 290 -14.86 -13.39 -15.08
N PHE A 291 -14.62 -13.23 -16.38
CA PHE A 291 -15.58 -13.55 -17.46
C PHE A 291 -16.89 -12.79 -17.30
N LYS A 292 -16.80 -11.54 -16.85
CA LYS A 292 -17.96 -10.67 -16.62
C LYS A 292 -17.81 -9.36 -17.37
N ILE A 293 -18.87 -8.96 -18.06
CA ILE A 293 -19.01 -7.61 -18.59
C ILE A 293 -19.46 -6.73 -17.42
N GLU A 294 -18.52 -6.36 -16.56
CA GLU A 294 -18.77 -5.54 -15.37
C GLU A 294 -18.12 -4.18 -15.55
N LYS A 295 -18.92 -3.12 -15.47
CA LYS A 295 -18.44 -1.74 -15.54
C LYS A 295 -18.31 -1.12 -14.16
N ASN A 296 -19.03 -1.63 -13.16
CA ASN A 296 -18.97 -1.12 -11.81
C ASN A 296 -17.68 -1.60 -11.12
N PRO A 297 -16.76 -0.70 -10.73
CA PRO A 297 -15.46 -1.09 -10.21
C PRO A 297 -15.46 -1.43 -8.71
N VAL A 298 -16.61 -1.38 -8.03
CA VAL A 298 -16.70 -1.50 -6.56
C VAL A 298 -17.35 -2.83 -6.11
N THR A 299 -18.32 -3.35 -6.88
CA THR A 299 -19.19 -4.46 -6.42
C THR A 299 -18.49 -5.81 -6.28
N ILE A 300 -17.36 -6.01 -6.96
CA ILE A 300 -16.60 -7.26 -6.93
C ILE A 300 -15.11 -6.97 -7.06
N ASP A 301 -14.32 -7.65 -6.23
CA ASP A 301 -12.86 -7.60 -6.25
C ASP A 301 -12.34 -6.15 -6.11
N ASN A 302 -11.27 -5.80 -6.82
CA ASN A 302 -10.75 -4.44 -6.96
C ASN A 302 -10.56 -3.71 -5.61
N ILE A 303 -10.14 -4.46 -4.58
CA ILE A 303 -9.93 -3.91 -3.22
C ILE A 303 -8.94 -2.75 -3.21
N MET A 304 -7.98 -2.72 -4.14
CA MET A 304 -7.04 -1.63 -4.19
C MET A 304 -7.74 -0.32 -4.59
N LEU A 305 -8.79 -0.34 -5.42
CA LEU A 305 -9.57 0.86 -5.67
C LEU A 305 -10.45 1.20 -4.46
N SER A 306 -11.35 0.29 -4.06
CA SER A 306 -12.38 0.57 -3.05
C SER A 306 -11.82 0.71 -1.63
N GLY A 307 -10.86 -0.13 -1.27
CA GLY A 307 -10.16 -0.06 0.03
C GLY A 307 -9.26 1.16 0.15
N PHE A 308 -8.49 1.52 -0.89
CA PHE A 308 -7.59 2.66 -0.79
C PHE A 308 -8.34 3.98 -0.84
N LEU A 309 -9.38 4.08 -1.67
CA LEU A 309 -10.31 5.21 -1.63
C LEU A 309 -11.00 5.32 -0.27
N GLY A 310 -11.39 4.19 0.32
CA GLY A 310 -11.94 4.14 1.69
C GLY A 310 -10.97 4.70 2.73
N VAL A 311 -9.68 4.40 2.64
CA VAL A 311 -8.66 5.02 3.51
C VAL A 311 -8.51 6.51 3.21
N SER A 312 -8.51 6.93 1.94
CA SER A 312 -8.50 8.36 1.59
C SER A 312 -9.67 9.13 2.21
N LEU A 313 -10.88 8.57 2.16
CA LEU A 313 -12.06 9.15 2.78
C LEU A 313 -11.93 9.20 4.30
N GLY A 314 -11.61 8.08 4.94
CA GLY A 314 -11.51 7.99 6.40
C GLY A 314 -10.38 8.84 7.00
N LEU A 315 -9.21 8.92 6.34
CA LEU A 315 -8.11 9.78 6.80
C LEU A 315 -8.48 11.26 6.65
N PHE A 316 -9.10 11.65 5.53
CA PHE A 316 -9.55 13.02 5.32
C PHE A 316 -10.64 13.42 6.33
N GLU A 317 -11.62 12.55 6.57
CA GLU A 317 -12.69 12.80 7.55
C GLU A 317 -12.12 12.98 8.95
N THR A 318 -11.18 12.12 9.35
CA THR A 318 -10.50 12.26 10.64
C THR A 318 -9.65 13.52 10.70
N ALA A 319 -8.82 13.81 9.70
CA ALA A 319 -7.88 14.92 9.77
C ALA A 319 -8.55 16.30 9.69
N SER A 320 -9.62 16.42 8.90
CA SER A 320 -10.33 17.68 8.69
C SER A 320 -11.51 17.89 9.64
N GLY A 321 -12.01 16.82 10.28
CA GLY A 321 -13.25 16.85 11.04
C GLY A 321 -14.50 17.10 10.18
N THR A 322 -14.41 16.96 8.85
CA THR A 322 -15.52 17.16 7.91
C THR A 322 -15.87 15.87 7.18
N SER A 323 -17.13 15.68 6.77
CA SER A 323 -17.58 14.45 6.09
C SER A 323 -18.39 14.74 4.82
N PRO A 324 -17.77 15.36 3.78
CA PRO A 324 -18.49 15.82 2.58
C PRO A 324 -19.04 14.70 1.68
N PHE A 325 -18.63 13.44 1.90
CA PHE A 325 -19.02 12.28 1.08
C PHE A 325 -20.02 11.33 1.77
N THR A 326 -20.76 11.82 2.77
CA THR A 326 -21.79 11.07 3.50
C THR A 326 -23.11 10.97 2.74
N ALA A 327 -23.47 12.01 1.97
CA ALA A 327 -24.73 12.05 1.24
C ALA A 327 -24.79 10.94 0.16
N PRO A 328 -25.96 10.33 -0.07
CA PRO A 328 -26.15 9.37 -1.17
C PRO A 328 -25.75 9.96 -2.53
N GLY A 329 -24.93 9.21 -3.27
CA GLY A 329 -24.47 9.62 -4.61
C GLY A 329 -23.33 10.66 -4.62
N SER A 330 -22.83 11.09 -3.45
CA SER A 330 -21.66 11.96 -3.36
C SER A 330 -20.39 11.34 -3.96
N LEU A 331 -20.33 10.01 -4.04
CA LEU A 331 -19.33 9.20 -4.74
C LEU A 331 -19.98 8.49 -5.93
N THR A 332 -20.18 9.21 -7.04
CA THR A 332 -20.76 8.61 -8.26
C THR A 332 -19.67 8.23 -9.26
N PHE A 333 -19.48 6.93 -9.47
CA PHE A 333 -18.60 6.39 -10.50
C PHE A 333 -19.33 6.40 -11.84
N ARG A 334 -19.05 7.40 -12.68
CA ARG A 334 -19.72 7.59 -13.97
C ARG A 334 -18.95 6.93 -15.11
N TRP A 335 -19.57 5.98 -15.80
CA TRP A 335 -19.00 5.38 -17.00
C TRP A 335 -19.29 6.21 -18.26
N ASP A 336 -20.54 6.68 -18.40
CA ASP A 336 -20.98 7.59 -19.47
C ASP A 336 -22.24 8.37 -19.01
N GLU A 337 -22.90 9.09 -19.91
CA GLU A 337 -24.12 9.86 -19.58
C GLU A 337 -25.27 8.98 -19.09
N LYS A 338 -25.33 7.71 -19.54
CA LYS A 338 -26.44 6.78 -19.25
C LYS A 338 -26.10 5.79 -18.14
N THR A 339 -24.82 5.61 -17.84
CA THR A 339 -24.32 4.57 -16.95
C THR A 339 -23.51 5.20 -15.82
N ALA A 340 -24.02 5.10 -14.60
CA ALA A 340 -23.35 5.57 -13.40
C ALA A 340 -23.69 4.70 -12.18
N PHE A 341 -22.76 4.62 -11.24
CA PHE A 341 -22.87 3.83 -10.02
C PHE A 341 -22.75 4.76 -8.81
N PRO A 342 -23.88 5.17 -8.21
CA PRO A 342 -23.88 6.11 -7.09
C PRO A 342 -23.59 5.41 -5.76
N TYR A 343 -22.70 6.01 -4.97
CA TYR A 343 -22.38 5.60 -3.61
C TYR A 343 -22.29 6.84 -2.69
N SER A 344 -22.52 6.64 -1.40
CA SER A 344 -21.90 7.41 -0.30
C SER A 344 -20.67 6.67 0.22
N HIS A 345 -19.88 7.31 1.10
CA HIS A 345 -18.78 6.68 1.83
C HIS A 345 -19.22 5.34 2.47
N GLU A 346 -20.30 5.36 3.24
CA GLU A 346 -20.85 4.17 3.91
C GLU A 346 -21.24 3.07 2.91
N SER A 347 -22.05 3.40 1.89
CA SER A 347 -22.55 2.38 0.94
C SER A 347 -21.44 1.76 0.08
N MET A 348 -20.33 2.47 -0.14
CA MET A 348 -19.15 1.93 -0.82
C MET A 348 -18.42 0.93 0.09
N LEU A 349 -18.26 1.25 1.38
CA LEU A 349 -17.63 0.34 2.34
C LEU A 349 -18.51 -0.88 2.66
N GLU A 350 -19.83 -0.75 2.52
CA GLU A 350 -20.71 -1.93 2.55
C GLU A 350 -20.40 -2.93 1.44
N GLU A 351 -19.99 -2.48 0.25
CA GLU A 351 -19.49 -3.40 -0.79
C GLU A 351 -18.16 -4.04 -0.42
N VAL A 352 -17.29 -3.33 0.31
CA VAL A 352 -16.04 -3.90 0.86
C VAL A 352 -16.35 -5.00 1.88
N VAL A 353 -17.29 -4.78 2.80
CA VAL A 353 -17.77 -5.80 3.76
C VAL A 353 -18.35 -7.01 3.02
N LYS A 354 -19.19 -6.79 2.00
CA LYS A 354 -19.76 -7.88 1.17
C LYS A 354 -18.66 -8.68 0.48
N ASN A 355 -17.62 -8.03 -0.04
CA ASN A 355 -16.52 -8.71 -0.70
C ASN A 355 -15.67 -9.52 0.29
N PHE A 356 -15.36 -9.01 1.48
CA PHE A 356 -14.70 -9.81 2.52
C PHE A 356 -15.49 -11.09 2.85
N LYS A 357 -16.83 -10.99 2.95
CA LYS A 357 -17.70 -12.16 3.21
C LYS A 357 -17.87 -13.11 2.02
N ARG A 358 -17.71 -12.60 0.79
CA ARG A 358 -17.92 -13.37 -0.44
C ARG A 358 -16.90 -14.49 -0.59
N TYR A 359 -15.68 -14.27 -0.11
CA TYR A 359 -14.59 -15.23 -0.24
C TYR A 359 -14.46 -16.06 1.02
N ASP A 360 -14.30 -17.37 0.85
CA ASP A 360 -14.00 -18.32 1.93
C ASP A 360 -12.70 -17.98 2.68
N LEU A 361 -11.73 -17.32 2.03
CA LEU A 361 -10.56 -16.76 2.69
C LEU A 361 -10.89 -15.54 3.57
N GLY A 362 -12.08 -14.95 3.55
CA GLY A 362 -12.35 -13.70 4.27
C GLY A 362 -11.51 -12.50 3.81
N TRP A 363 -10.72 -12.68 2.75
CA TRP A 363 -9.85 -11.72 2.07
C TRP A 363 -10.22 -11.78 0.59
N PHE A 364 -10.21 -10.65 -0.10
CA PHE A 364 -10.68 -10.58 -1.49
C PHE A 364 -9.66 -9.98 -2.47
N PRO A 365 -9.83 -10.28 -3.78
CA PRO A 365 -8.83 -9.94 -4.78
C PRO A 365 -8.69 -8.44 -5.08
N CYS A 366 -7.48 -8.05 -5.48
CA CYS A 366 -7.17 -6.77 -6.13
C CYS A 366 -7.47 -6.91 -7.62
N GLU A 367 -6.54 -7.45 -8.40
CA GLU A 367 -6.85 -7.96 -9.72
C GLU A 367 -7.66 -9.26 -9.59
N PRO A 368 -8.48 -9.61 -10.61
CA PRO A 368 -9.27 -10.83 -10.59
C PRO A 368 -8.42 -12.03 -10.18
N ARG A 369 -8.88 -12.72 -9.13
CA ARG A 369 -8.28 -13.96 -8.60
C ARG A 369 -6.93 -13.81 -7.87
N TRP A 370 -6.40 -12.61 -7.67
CA TRP A 370 -5.16 -12.37 -6.94
C TRP A 370 -5.40 -11.59 -5.65
N ILE A 371 -5.12 -12.21 -4.50
CA ILE A 371 -5.28 -11.64 -3.17
C ILE A 371 -3.92 -11.13 -2.70
N TYR A 372 -3.88 -9.88 -2.25
CA TYR A 372 -2.67 -9.25 -1.72
C TYR A 372 -2.87 -8.87 -0.26
N SER A 373 -1.87 -9.19 0.57
CA SER A 373 -1.91 -8.87 2.01
C SER A 373 -1.99 -7.38 2.25
N MET A 374 -1.12 -6.59 1.62
CA MET A 374 -1.11 -5.13 1.74
C MET A 374 -2.49 -4.52 1.43
N CYS A 375 -3.15 -4.96 0.36
CA CYS A 375 -4.43 -4.39 -0.04
C CYS A 375 -5.58 -4.77 0.91
N ASN A 376 -5.55 -5.99 1.46
CA ASN A 376 -6.56 -6.43 2.43
C ASN A 376 -6.37 -5.78 3.80
N LEU A 377 -5.13 -5.53 4.22
CA LEU A 377 -4.85 -4.75 5.44
C LEU A 377 -5.32 -3.30 5.28
N VAL A 378 -5.05 -2.65 4.14
CA VAL A 378 -5.58 -1.30 3.81
C VAL A 378 -7.10 -1.29 3.78
N GLY A 379 -7.73 -2.26 3.10
CA GLY A 379 -9.18 -2.37 3.02
C GLY A 379 -9.85 -2.67 4.37
N ARG A 380 -9.13 -3.27 5.33
CA ARG A 380 -9.62 -3.39 6.71
C ARG A 380 -9.50 -2.07 7.47
N THR A 381 -8.40 -1.34 7.29
CA THR A 381 -8.23 -0.01 7.92
C THR A 381 -9.27 1.00 7.44
N SER A 382 -9.74 0.93 6.19
CA SER A 382 -10.83 1.81 5.74
C SER A 382 -12.13 1.59 6.53
N LEU A 383 -12.48 0.34 6.82
CA LEU A 383 -13.62 0.01 7.69
C LEU A 383 -13.39 0.53 9.11
N ALA A 384 -12.17 0.40 9.64
CA ALA A 384 -11.81 0.88 10.98
C ALA A 384 -11.99 2.40 11.12
N LEU A 385 -11.52 3.16 10.12
CA LEU A 385 -11.68 4.61 10.08
C LEU A 385 -13.16 5.00 10.04
N HIS A 386 -13.97 4.31 9.25
CA HIS A 386 -15.40 4.60 9.16
C HIS A 386 -16.15 4.27 10.45
N ASP A 387 -15.94 3.08 11.03
CA ASP A 387 -16.52 2.68 12.32
C ASP A 387 -16.19 3.71 13.41
N ALA A 388 -14.95 4.19 13.47
CA ALA A 388 -14.50 5.17 14.45
C ALA A 388 -15.11 6.57 14.28
N ARG A 389 -15.62 6.93 13.11
CA ARG A 389 -16.21 8.26 12.82
C ARG A 389 -17.73 8.26 12.81
N HIS A 390 -18.33 7.18 12.35
CA HIS A 390 -19.77 7.09 12.13
C HIS A 390 -20.46 6.15 13.13
N GLY A 391 -19.73 5.49 14.01
CA GLY A 391 -20.28 4.56 15.01
C GLY A 391 -20.87 3.29 14.40
N THR A 392 -20.40 2.91 13.20
CA THR A 392 -20.78 1.66 12.53
C THR A 392 -20.00 0.45 13.10
N ASP A 393 -20.38 -0.76 12.67
CA ASP A 393 -19.81 -2.04 13.12
C ASP A 393 -19.23 -2.88 11.97
N MET A 394 -18.75 -2.23 10.90
CA MET A 394 -18.32 -2.88 9.66
C MET A 394 -17.17 -3.87 9.89
N LEU A 395 -16.20 -3.53 10.74
CA LEU A 395 -15.11 -4.44 11.12
C LEU A 395 -15.63 -5.70 11.81
N ALA A 396 -16.52 -5.54 12.78
CA ALA A 396 -17.12 -6.67 13.50
C ALA A 396 -17.91 -7.56 12.53
N ARG A 397 -18.59 -6.95 11.55
CA ARG A 397 -19.34 -7.67 10.52
C ARG A 397 -18.45 -8.48 9.59
N VAL A 398 -17.22 -8.09 9.28
CA VAL A 398 -16.28 -8.94 8.52
C VAL A 398 -16.02 -10.26 9.27
N GLY A 399 -15.97 -10.21 10.60
CA GLY A 399 -15.84 -11.35 11.50
C GLY A 399 -14.46 -12.01 11.48
N ASP A 400 -14.30 -13.06 12.30
CA ASP A 400 -13.01 -13.68 12.63
C ASP A 400 -12.34 -14.42 11.45
N ARG A 401 -12.98 -14.50 10.28
CA ARG A 401 -12.36 -15.16 9.12
C ARG A 401 -11.15 -14.38 8.62
N PHE A 402 -11.17 -13.05 8.70
CA PHE A 402 -10.03 -12.23 8.30
C PHE A 402 -8.78 -12.58 9.12
N ASP A 403 -8.91 -12.61 10.45
CA ASP A 403 -7.81 -12.89 11.38
C ASP A 403 -7.32 -14.33 11.24
N ARG A 404 -8.25 -15.29 11.14
CA ARG A 404 -7.87 -16.68 10.84
C ARG A 404 -7.13 -16.82 9.52
N THR A 405 -7.47 -16.06 8.48
CA THR A 405 -6.71 -16.12 7.22
C THR A 405 -5.31 -15.53 7.36
N MET A 406 -5.17 -14.43 8.09
CA MET A 406 -3.85 -13.88 8.43
C MET A 406 -2.97 -14.94 9.10
N GLU A 407 -3.49 -15.61 10.13
CA GLU A 407 -2.76 -16.62 10.90
C GLU A 407 -2.60 -17.95 10.18
N GLU A 408 -3.65 -18.51 9.59
CA GLU A 408 -3.68 -19.87 9.05
C GLU A 408 -3.13 -19.93 7.61
N GLU A 409 -3.40 -18.92 6.79
CA GLU A 409 -3.18 -18.98 5.35
C GLU A 409 -2.03 -18.08 4.89
N MET A 410 -1.88 -16.89 5.48
CA MET A 410 -0.98 -15.85 4.97
C MET A 410 0.38 -15.81 5.69
N MET A 411 0.41 -16.02 7.01
CA MET A 411 1.67 -16.06 7.75
C MET A 411 2.53 -17.27 7.35
N MET A 412 3.82 -17.09 7.17
CA MET A 412 4.76 -18.17 6.86
C MET A 412 5.34 -18.77 8.14
N ALA A 413 6.01 -19.93 8.04
CA ALA A 413 6.54 -20.63 9.22
C ALA A 413 7.70 -19.88 9.91
N ASP A 414 8.29 -18.89 9.24
CA ASP A 414 9.30 -17.97 9.74
C ASP A 414 8.70 -16.64 10.24
N GLY A 415 7.37 -16.49 10.26
CA GLY A 415 6.68 -15.30 10.79
C GLY A 415 6.48 -14.17 9.79
N ARG A 416 7.06 -14.27 8.58
CA ARG A 416 6.80 -13.36 7.46
C ARG A 416 5.38 -13.56 6.90
N ILE A 417 4.95 -12.71 5.99
CA ILE A 417 3.60 -12.78 5.40
C ILE A 417 3.68 -12.96 3.89
N LYS A 418 2.84 -13.84 3.34
CA LYS A 418 2.66 -13.97 1.89
C LYS A 418 2.10 -12.68 1.32
N VAL A 419 2.82 -12.13 0.34
CA VAL A 419 2.43 -10.87 -0.30
C VAL A 419 1.29 -11.06 -1.31
N CYS A 420 1.32 -12.15 -2.08
CA CYS A 420 0.36 -12.42 -3.14
C CYS A 420 -0.02 -13.90 -3.19
N THR A 421 -1.33 -14.17 -3.19
CA THR A 421 -1.89 -15.52 -3.25
C THR A 421 -3.01 -15.61 -4.29
N SER A 422 -2.96 -16.63 -5.15
CA SER A 422 -4.04 -16.94 -6.09
C SER A 422 -5.26 -17.48 -5.33
N SER A 423 -6.39 -16.81 -5.46
CA SER A 423 -7.67 -17.23 -4.87
C SER A 423 -8.14 -18.62 -5.35
N PRO A 424 -8.17 -18.95 -6.67
CA PRO A 424 -8.65 -20.27 -7.11
C PRO A 424 -7.64 -21.40 -6.90
N PHE A 425 -6.33 -21.12 -6.99
CA PHE A 425 -5.30 -22.17 -7.04
C PHE A 425 -4.45 -22.27 -5.78
N GLY A 426 -4.40 -21.23 -4.94
CA GLY A 426 -3.56 -21.17 -3.75
C GLY A 426 -2.06 -20.97 -4.04
N PHE A 427 -1.70 -20.60 -5.27
CA PHE A 427 -0.30 -20.29 -5.61
C PHE A 427 0.16 -19.02 -4.91
N GLU A 428 1.39 -19.06 -4.44
CA GLU A 428 2.13 -17.89 -3.99
C GLU A 428 3.00 -17.37 -5.13
N VAL A 429 3.32 -16.08 -5.11
CA VAL A 429 4.31 -15.45 -5.99
C VAL A 429 5.49 -14.98 -5.12
N PRO A 430 6.48 -15.84 -4.82
CA PRO A 430 7.52 -15.53 -3.84
C PRO A 430 8.42 -14.36 -4.23
N SER A 431 8.50 -14.02 -5.53
CA SER A 431 9.22 -12.86 -6.03
C SER A 431 8.64 -11.53 -5.55
N LEU A 432 7.38 -11.48 -5.10
CA LEU A 432 6.78 -10.24 -4.58
C LEU A 432 7.03 -10.03 -3.09
N SER A 433 7.46 -11.09 -2.40
CA SER A 433 7.92 -11.01 -1.01
C SER A 433 9.24 -10.24 -0.93
N GLY A 434 9.51 -9.62 0.20
CA GLY A 434 10.67 -8.75 0.35
C GLY A 434 10.39 -7.53 1.22
N LEU A 435 11.33 -6.59 1.21
CA LEU A 435 11.27 -5.39 2.04
C LEU A 435 10.03 -4.55 1.72
N PHE A 436 9.76 -4.28 0.45
CA PHE A 436 8.63 -3.46 0.02
C PHE A 436 7.27 -4.10 0.36
N GLY A 437 7.06 -5.35 -0.05
CA GLY A 437 5.75 -6.00 0.04
C GLY A 437 5.28 -6.27 1.46
N GLU A 438 6.21 -6.52 2.39
CA GLU A 438 5.87 -6.92 3.76
C GLU A 438 5.88 -5.75 4.75
N THR A 439 6.75 -4.75 4.58
CA THR A 439 6.74 -3.56 5.45
C THR A 439 5.51 -2.68 5.21
N TRP A 440 4.94 -2.69 4.01
CA TRP A 440 3.76 -1.88 3.68
C TRP A 440 2.58 -2.12 4.62
N GLY A 441 2.35 -3.39 4.98
CA GLY A 441 1.22 -3.78 5.82
C GLY A 441 1.35 -3.37 7.29
N VAL A 442 2.59 -3.16 7.78
CA VAL A 442 2.87 -2.94 9.21
C VAL A 442 2.04 -1.79 9.77
N ARG A 443 2.08 -0.62 9.10
CA ARG A 443 1.38 0.57 9.60
C ARG A 443 -0.15 0.44 9.61
N PHE A 444 -0.69 -0.45 8.79
CA PHE A 444 -2.13 -0.67 8.70
C PHE A 444 -2.63 -1.71 9.70
N MET A 445 -1.73 -2.50 10.29
CA MET A 445 -2.05 -3.42 11.39
C MET A 445 -2.12 -2.72 12.75
N THR A 446 -1.37 -1.64 12.95
CA THR A 446 -1.26 -0.97 14.26
C THR A 446 -2.57 -0.55 14.92
N PRO A 447 -3.68 -0.20 14.22
CA PRO A 447 -4.92 0.16 14.90
C PRO A 447 -5.58 -1.01 15.64
N TYR A 448 -5.59 -2.20 15.03
CA TYR A 448 -6.40 -3.36 15.46
C TYR A 448 -5.57 -4.60 15.87
N ASP A 449 -4.33 -4.71 15.41
CA ASP A 449 -3.39 -5.80 15.76
C ASP A 449 -1.96 -5.23 16.00
N PRO A 450 -1.77 -4.39 17.03
CA PRO A 450 -0.44 -3.84 17.34
C PRO A 450 0.57 -4.93 17.71
N ALA A 451 0.12 -6.04 18.32
CA ALA A 451 1.00 -7.16 18.66
C ALA A 451 1.51 -7.90 17.42
N GLY A 452 0.66 -8.11 16.42
CA GLY A 452 1.07 -8.65 15.13
C GLY A 452 1.97 -7.69 14.34
N ALA A 453 1.72 -6.38 14.43
CA ALA A 453 2.58 -5.35 13.84
C ALA A 453 3.99 -5.39 14.44
N GLU A 454 4.12 -5.45 15.77
CA GLU A 454 5.38 -5.64 16.50
C GLU A 454 6.13 -6.89 16.05
N ARG A 455 5.44 -8.03 15.96
CA ARG A 455 6.04 -9.29 15.51
C ARG A 455 6.55 -9.17 14.08
N LEU A 456 5.73 -8.66 13.16
CA LEU A 456 6.12 -8.52 11.76
C LEU A 456 7.30 -7.56 11.62
N TRP A 457 7.24 -6.40 12.29
CA TRP A 457 8.31 -5.41 12.27
C TRP A 457 9.63 -5.98 12.78
N GLU A 458 9.60 -6.72 13.89
CA GLU A 458 10.80 -7.36 14.42
C GLU A 458 11.34 -8.44 13.46
N VAL A 459 10.48 -9.26 12.85
CA VAL A 459 10.90 -10.22 11.81
C VAL A 459 11.56 -9.50 10.62
N MET A 460 11.00 -8.38 10.16
CA MET A 460 11.58 -7.59 9.07
C MET A 460 12.96 -7.02 9.45
N LYS A 461 13.16 -6.59 10.69
CA LYS A 461 14.49 -6.16 11.17
C LYS A 461 15.51 -7.31 11.19
N GLN A 462 15.09 -8.52 11.52
CA GLN A 462 16.00 -9.68 11.53
C GLN A 462 16.39 -10.16 10.12
N ASP A 463 15.51 -10.01 9.13
CA ASP A 463 15.71 -10.57 7.78
C ASP A 463 16.15 -9.53 6.73
N PHE A 464 15.80 -8.25 6.93
CA PHE A 464 15.92 -7.22 5.89
C PHE A 464 16.53 -5.89 6.32
N ILE A 465 16.46 -5.49 7.60
CA ILE A 465 16.83 -4.13 8.01
C ILE A 465 17.61 -4.14 9.33
N SER A 466 18.83 -3.60 9.34
CA SER A 466 19.56 -3.35 10.58
C SER A 466 20.29 -2.01 10.55
N VAL A 467 20.62 -1.46 11.71
CA VAL A 467 21.42 -0.23 11.81
C VAL A 467 22.83 -0.59 12.26
N LYS A 468 23.81 -0.26 11.43
CA LYS A 468 25.24 -0.49 11.68
C LYS A 468 25.74 0.37 12.86
N PRO A 469 26.90 0.04 13.45
CA PRO A 469 27.49 0.83 14.54
C PRO A 469 27.76 2.30 14.18
N ASP A 470 27.94 2.63 12.90
CA ASP A 470 28.14 3.99 12.39
C ASP A 470 26.82 4.76 12.14
N GLY A 471 25.68 4.17 12.52
CA GLY A 471 24.35 4.74 12.33
C GLY A 471 23.81 4.65 10.90
N SER A 472 24.51 3.99 9.98
CA SER A 472 24.00 3.76 8.62
C SER A 472 23.03 2.56 8.57
N LEU A 473 22.07 2.64 7.65
CA LEU A 473 21.13 1.54 7.39
C LEU A 473 21.81 0.44 6.58
N ASP A 474 21.81 -0.78 7.10
CA ASP A 474 21.97 -1.99 6.31
C ASP A 474 20.59 -2.49 5.91
N PHE A 475 20.36 -2.67 4.61
CA PHE A 475 19.12 -3.24 4.13
C PHE A 475 19.35 -4.22 3.00
N ARG A 476 18.45 -5.18 2.87
CA ARG A 476 18.48 -6.21 1.84
C ARG A 476 17.25 -6.08 0.95
N LEU A 477 17.48 -6.16 -0.35
CA LEU A 477 16.43 -6.25 -1.37
C LEU A 477 16.48 -7.63 -2.02
N LEU A 478 15.32 -8.26 -2.22
CA LEU A 478 15.28 -9.52 -2.95
C LEU A 478 15.38 -9.27 -4.47
N PRO A 479 16.21 -10.06 -5.18
CA PRO A 479 16.31 -9.94 -6.63
C PRO A 479 15.03 -10.43 -7.30
N LEU A 480 14.65 -9.79 -8.41
CA LEU A 480 13.49 -10.15 -9.24
C LEU A 480 12.19 -10.06 -8.43
N GLY A 481 11.61 -8.86 -8.36
CA GLY A 481 10.45 -8.63 -7.50
C GLY A 481 10.03 -7.18 -7.39
N TRP A 482 9.12 -6.89 -6.46
CA TRP A 482 8.76 -5.50 -6.11
C TRP A 482 9.93 -4.72 -5.50
N ASP A 483 10.80 -5.38 -4.75
CA ASP A 483 12.01 -4.78 -4.16
C ASP A 483 12.98 -4.20 -5.20
N THR A 484 12.97 -4.73 -6.42
CA THR A 484 13.89 -4.33 -7.50
C THR A 484 13.17 -3.90 -8.76
N ARG A 485 11.84 -3.68 -8.67
CA ARG A 485 11.02 -3.22 -9.79
C ARG A 485 11.38 -1.78 -10.12
N LYS A 486 11.43 -1.47 -11.41
CA LYS A 486 11.61 -0.12 -11.93
C LYS A 486 10.31 0.36 -12.59
N PRO A 487 9.37 0.96 -11.84
CA PRO A 487 8.29 1.74 -12.46
C PRO A 487 8.89 2.79 -13.40
N ALA A 488 8.16 3.15 -14.46
CA ALA A 488 8.66 4.03 -15.53
C ALA A 488 9.34 5.32 -14.98
N ASP A 489 8.74 5.94 -13.96
CA ASP A 489 9.22 7.19 -13.36
C ASP A 489 10.29 7.02 -12.26
N PHE A 490 10.45 5.83 -11.68
CA PHE A 490 11.43 5.55 -10.60
C PHE A 490 12.67 4.79 -11.07
N SER A 491 12.84 4.64 -12.39
CA SER A 491 13.95 3.90 -13.00
C SER A 491 15.34 4.40 -12.57
N ARG A 492 15.45 5.65 -12.11
CA ARG A 492 16.68 6.27 -11.59
C ARG A 492 17.01 5.91 -10.13
N TRP A 493 16.01 5.54 -9.31
CA TRP A 493 16.18 5.24 -7.89
C TRP A 493 15.38 3.99 -7.49
N PRO A 494 15.80 2.79 -7.93
CA PRO A 494 15.04 1.56 -7.72
C PRO A 494 14.83 1.22 -6.24
N GLU A 495 15.72 1.66 -5.35
CA GLU A 495 15.64 1.40 -3.91
C GLU A 495 14.74 2.39 -3.15
N LEU A 496 14.32 3.49 -3.78
CA LEU A 496 13.56 4.55 -3.10
C LEU A 496 12.22 4.03 -2.58
N ASN A 497 11.47 3.27 -3.38
CA ASN A 497 10.17 2.75 -2.98
C ASN A 497 10.25 1.82 -1.75
N PRO A 498 11.09 0.76 -1.72
CA PRO A 498 11.27 -0.05 -0.51
C PRO A 498 11.69 0.77 0.73
N LEU A 499 12.57 1.76 0.56
CA LEU A 499 13.04 2.60 1.67
C LEU A 499 11.95 3.55 2.18
N MET A 500 11.13 4.15 1.31
CA MET A 500 10.00 5.00 1.72
C MET A 500 8.98 4.22 2.54
N VAL A 501 8.65 3.00 2.12
CA VAL A 501 7.69 2.15 2.84
C VAL A 501 8.24 1.70 4.17
N THR A 502 9.55 1.41 4.23
CA THR A 502 10.27 1.13 5.47
C THR A 502 10.22 2.33 6.42
N LEU A 503 10.45 3.54 5.90
CA LEU A 503 10.38 4.78 6.67
C LEU A 503 8.98 4.99 7.25
N TRP A 504 7.92 4.81 6.45
CA TRP A 504 6.54 4.96 6.91
C TRP A 504 6.16 3.92 7.97
N ALA A 505 6.62 2.68 7.82
CA ALA A 505 6.42 1.65 8.84
C ALA A 505 7.17 2.00 10.14
N ALA A 506 8.44 2.40 10.04
CA ALA A 506 9.24 2.80 11.19
C ALA A 506 8.65 4.01 11.93
N GLN A 507 8.13 5.01 11.19
CA GLN A 507 7.40 6.16 11.73
C GLN A 507 6.19 5.72 12.53
N GLU A 508 5.30 4.92 11.95
CA GLU A 508 4.11 4.44 12.65
C GLU A 508 4.48 3.63 13.91
N MET A 509 5.49 2.77 13.82
CA MET A 509 5.98 1.97 14.95
C MET A 509 6.70 2.80 16.04
N GLY A 510 7.19 3.99 15.69
CA GLY A 510 8.02 4.83 16.57
C GLY A 510 9.43 4.29 16.81
N ASP A 511 10.04 3.67 15.80
CA ASP A 511 11.41 3.10 15.85
C ASP A 511 12.44 4.15 15.39
N ASP A 512 12.71 5.15 16.25
CA ASP A 512 13.50 6.35 15.94
C ASP A 512 14.88 6.03 15.34
N ARG A 513 15.53 4.96 15.82
CA ARG A 513 16.83 4.52 15.31
C ARG A 513 16.75 4.07 13.84
N ILE A 514 15.69 3.37 13.45
CA ILE A 514 15.46 2.96 12.05
C ILE A 514 14.99 4.16 11.22
N ILE A 515 14.17 5.05 11.78
CA ILE A 515 13.73 6.29 11.10
C ILE A 515 14.94 7.10 10.67
N GLU A 516 15.83 7.46 11.61
CA GLU A 516 17.02 8.27 11.34
C GLU A 516 17.94 7.62 10.30
N ALA A 517 18.23 6.32 10.46
CA ALA A 517 19.09 5.57 9.54
C ALA A 517 18.47 5.49 8.13
N THR A 518 17.15 5.31 8.03
CA THR A 518 16.44 5.23 6.74
C THR A 518 16.36 6.58 6.05
N MET A 519 16.08 7.66 6.79
CA MET A 519 16.10 9.02 6.24
C MET A 519 17.47 9.36 5.67
N LYS A 520 18.54 9.09 6.44
CA LYS A 520 19.92 9.27 5.97
C LYS A 520 20.21 8.44 4.72
N ALA A 521 19.75 7.19 4.65
CA ALA A 521 19.96 6.32 3.50
C ALA A 521 19.25 6.81 2.24
N ILE A 522 18.03 7.36 2.36
CA ILE A 522 17.28 7.97 1.27
C ILE A 522 18.00 9.23 0.79
N ASP A 523 18.34 10.15 1.69
CA ASP A 523 18.94 11.44 1.31
C ASP A 523 20.31 11.27 0.63
N GLN A 524 21.11 10.30 1.09
CA GLN A 524 22.39 9.97 0.45
C GLN A 524 22.25 9.43 -0.98
N ARG A 525 21.11 8.82 -1.33
CA ARG A 525 20.89 8.16 -2.64
C ARG A 525 20.09 9.03 -3.61
N SER A 526 19.13 9.79 -3.08
CA SER A 526 18.14 10.51 -3.87
C SER A 526 18.26 12.03 -3.76
N GLY A 527 19.09 12.54 -2.85
CA GLY A 527 19.33 13.96 -2.62
C GLY A 527 18.84 14.43 -1.25
N GLU A 528 19.49 15.45 -0.71
CA GLU A 528 19.17 16.02 0.60
C GLU A 528 17.70 16.47 0.68
N GLY A 529 17.02 16.10 1.77
CA GLY A 529 15.65 16.50 2.03
C GLY A 529 14.57 15.66 1.32
N VAL A 530 14.94 14.68 0.49
CA VAL A 530 13.99 13.76 -0.15
C VAL A 530 13.28 12.89 0.88
N ALA A 531 13.98 12.40 1.91
CA ALA A 531 13.36 11.62 2.97
C ALA A 531 12.29 12.44 3.72
N ALA A 532 12.63 13.68 4.06
CA ALA A 532 11.72 14.61 4.71
C ALA A 532 10.50 14.90 3.82
N SER A 533 10.69 15.14 2.51
CA SER A 533 9.57 15.43 1.60
C SER A 533 8.52 14.32 1.52
N GLN A 534 8.91 13.07 1.80
CA GLN A 534 8.03 11.91 1.80
C GLN A 534 7.50 11.51 3.20
N SER A 535 7.82 12.27 4.25
CA SER A 535 7.57 11.92 5.66
C SER A 535 6.39 12.68 6.28
N TRP A 536 5.17 12.23 6.01
CA TRP A 536 3.95 12.92 6.44
C TRP A 536 3.33 12.38 7.74
N GLY A 537 3.64 11.14 8.12
CA GLY A 537 3.23 10.55 9.40
C GLY A 537 4.32 10.65 10.47
N GLY A 538 3.98 10.18 11.67
CA GLY A 538 4.86 10.02 12.82
C GLY A 538 4.44 8.80 13.66
N ARG A 539 4.84 8.79 14.93
CA ARG A 539 4.50 7.71 15.89
C ARG A 539 2.98 7.54 15.98
N ASN A 540 2.50 6.29 15.87
CA ASN A 540 1.09 5.91 16.00
C ASN A 540 0.10 6.69 15.11
N THR A 541 0.52 7.37 14.04
CA THR A 541 -0.38 8.31 13.35
C THR A 541 -1.64 7.63 12.82
N ILE A 542 -1.51 6.51 12.10
CA ILE A 542 -2.67 5.77 11.57
C ILE A 542 -3.47 5.16 12.73
N ARG A 543 -2.79 4.58 13.73
CA ARG A 543 -3.42 4.05 14.94
C ARG A 543 -4.26 5.08 15.67
N ASP A 544 -3.74 6.28 15.89
CA ASP A 544 -4.39 7.33 16.63
C ASP A 544 -5.52 7.96 15.82
N MET A 545 -5.36 8.13 14.50
CA MET A 545 -6.46 8.56 13.63
C MET A 545 -7.66 7.62 13.70
N VAL A 546 -7.43 6.30 13.79
CA VAL A 546 -8.50 5.31 13.98
C VAL A 546 -9.03 5.31 15.42
N ASN A 547 -8.15 5.15 16.40
CA ASN A 547 -8.57 4.82 17.78
C ASN A 547 -8.92 6.04 18.64
N ARG A 548 -8.45 7.24 18.27
CA ARG A 548 -8.58 8.46 19.07
C ARG A 548 -9.21 9.61 18.28
N GLY A 549 -8.87 9.74 17.01
CA GLY A 549 -9.30 10.86 16.18
C GLY A 549 -8.60 12.18 16.52
N LEU A 550 -9.28 13.29 16.24
CA LEU A 550 -8.74 14.61 16.57
C LEU A 550 -8.81 14.85 18.09
N PRO A 551 -7.73 15.37 18.69
CA PRO A 551 -7.81 15.98 20.01
C PRO A 551 -8.92 17.04 20.08
N ASP A 552 -9.63 17.07 21.21
CA ASP A 552 -10.72 18.02 21.50
C ASP A 552 -10.36 19.50 21.23
N ALA A 553 -9.11 19.86 21.52
CA ALA A 553 -8.56 21.18 21.27
C ALA A 553 -8.55 21.50 19.76
N TRP A 554 -8.09 20.56 18.93
CA TRP A 554 -8.01 20.74 17.48
C TRP A 554 -9.38 20.73 16.83
N ALA A 555 -10.27 19.85 17.32
CA ALA A 555 -11.63 19.70 16.81
C ALA A 555 -12.52 20.94 17.05
N ARG A 556 -12.27 21.71 18.12
CA ARG A 556 -13.14 22.85 18.53
C ARG A 556 -12.47 24.21 18.51
N GLY A 557 -11.14 24.27 18.54
CA GLY A 557 -10.39 25.52 18.58
C GLY A 557 -10.49 26.34 17.30
N PRO A 558 -9.97 27.58 17.31
CA PRO A 558 -9.90 28.43 16.13
C PRO A 558 -9.07 27.80 15.00
N ILE A 559 -9.42 28.13 13.76
CA ILE A 559 -8.74 27.61 12.57
C ILE A 559 -8.42 28.70 11.55
N LEU A 560 -7.41 28.40 10.73
CA LEU A 560 -7.22 29.02 9.44
C LEU A 560 -8.18 28.36 8.45
N ALA A 561 -9.31 29.01 8.24
CA ALA A 561 -10.39 28.51 7.38
C ALA A 561 -10.16 28.82 5.91
N ASP A 562 -9.45 29.90 5.59
CA ASP A 562 -9.21 30.35 4.22
C ASP A 562 -7.82 30.97 4.07
N ALA A 563 -7.19 30.70 2.93
CA ALA A 563 -5.92 31.29 2.50
C ALA A 563 -5.86 31.24 0.96
N VAL A 564 -5.26 32.26 0.33
CA VAL A 564 -5.20 32.35 -1.13
C VAL A 564 -4.05 31.51 -1.68
N TYR A 565 -4.34 30.46 -2.44
CA TYR A 565 -3.33 29.69 -3.18
C TYR A 565 -3.14 30.26 -4.60
N PRO A 566 -1.91 30.40 -5.13
CA PRO A 566 -0.63 29.99 -4.55
C PRO A 566 0.03 31.04 -3.64
N ASP A 567 -0.58 32.20 -3.43
CA ASP A 567 0.05 33.35 -2.75
C ASP A 567 0.51 33.04 -1.30
N VAL A 568 -0.24 32.22 -0.58
CA VAL A 568 0.00 31.83 0.81
C VAL A 568 0.25 30.32 0.90
N ILE A 569 1.42 29.93 1.37
CA ILE A 569 1.76 28.54 1.68
C ILE A 569 1.79 28.37 3.20
N VAL A 570 0.96 27.48 3.73
CA VAL A 570 0.85 27.21 5.16
C VAL A 570 1.88 26.15 5.57
N GLY A 571 2.91 26.54 6.32
CA GLY A 571 3.95 25.65 6.85
C GLY A 571 3.62 25.06 8.23
N ARG A 572 2.74 25.72 8.99
CA ARG A 572 2.21 25.27 10.29
C ARG A 572 0.84 25.87 10.55
N ALA A 573 -0.08 25.11 11.11
CA ALA A 573 -1.35 25.61 11.63
C ALA A 573 -1.87 24.73 12.78
N VAL A 574 -1.77 25.21 14.02
CA VAL A 574 -2.09 24.43 15.23
C VAL A 574 -2.91 25.28 16.20
N THR A 575 -3.86 24.67 16.88
CA THR A 575 -4.62 25.31 17.96
C THR A 575 -4.48 24.52 19.27
N ASP A 576 -4.49 25.22 20.40
CA ASP A 576 -4.59 24.63 21.74
C ASP A 576 -6.04 24.61 22.26
N GLY A 577 -7.01 24.94 21.40
CA GLY A 577 -8.43 25.11 21.73
C GLY A 577 -8.85 26.56 21.98
N THR A 578 -7.89 27.46 22.19
CA THR A 578 -8.13 28.89 22.49
C THR A 578 -7.32 29.82 21.59
N ALA A 579 -6.03 29.54 21.43
CA ALA A 579 -5.10 30.24 20.56
C ALA A 579 -4.92 29.49 19.22
N LEU A 580 -4.44 30.21 18.22
CA LEU A 580 -4.08 29.68 16.90
C LEU A 580 -2.67 30.12 16.53
N GLU A 581 -1.80 29.14 16.31
CA GLU A 581 -0.43 29.32 15.83
C GLU A 581 -0.37 29.02 14.33
N LEU A 582 0.14 29.96 13.55
CA LEU A 582 0.36 29.82 12.12
C LEU A 582 1.82 30.11 11.78
N VAL A 583 2.34 29.42 10.76
CA VAL A 583 3.51 29.89 10.03
C VAL A 583 3.19 29.88 8.54
N LEU A 584 3.25 31.08 7.95
CA LEU A 584 2.90 31.34 6.56
C LEU A 584 4.14 31.70 5.76
N HIS A 585 4.17 31.31 4.49
CA HIS A 585 5.23 31.63 3.54
C HIS A 585 4.62 32.21 2.25
N PRO A 586 5.26 33.17 1.58
CA PRO A 586 4.83 33.60 0.25
C PRO A 586 5.02 32.46 -0.77
N GLY A 587 4.10 32.33 -1.71
CA GLY A 587 4.20 31.33 -2.78
C GLY A 587 5.32 31.55 -3.77
N ALA A 588 5.64 32.80 -4.08
CA ALA A 588 6.72 33.14 -5.02
C ALA A 588 7.44 34.42 -4.57
N GLU A 589 6.74 35.55 -4.69
CA GLU A 589 7.26 36.87 -4.31
C GLU A 589 6.53 37.39 -3.07
N ALA A 590 7.07 38.47 -2.48
CA ALA A 590 6.42 39.12 -1.36
C ALA A 590 5.02 39.62 -1.76
N VAL A 591 4.01 39.32 -0.95
CA VAL A 591 2.61 39.57 -1.26
C VAL A 591 1.84 40.00 -0.01
N ARG A 592 0.87 40.90 -0.17
CA ARG A 592 -0.18 41.12 0.84
C ARG A 592 -1.37 40.27 0.45
N SER A 593 -1.74 39.33 1.30
CA SER A 593 -2.83 38.39 1.02
C SER A 593 -3.79 38.29 2.19
N ASP A 594 -5.04 38.00 1.88
CA ASP A 594 -6.08 37.82 2.88
C ASP A 594 -6.06 36.38 3.42
N ILE A 595 -6.23 36.26 4.73
CA ILE A 595 -6.49 35.00 5.42
C ILE A 595 -7.83 35.09 6.15
N GLY A 596 -8.55 33.97 6.16
CA GLY A 596 -9.82 33.82 6.86
C GLY A 596 -9.66 32.94 8.09
N LEU A 597 -10.12 33.44 9.23
CA LEU A 597 -10.22 32.72 10.49
C LEU A 597 -11.66 32.31 10.75
N ASP A 598 -11.84 31.14 11.36
CA ASP A 598 -13.15 30.63 11.79
C ASP A 598 -13.01 29.96 13.17
N ARG A 599 -14.13 29.61 13.79
CA ARG A 599 -14.22 29.04 15.14
C ARG A 599 -13.61 29.92 16.22
N LEU A 600 -13.59 31.24 16.02
CA LEU A 600 -13.29 32.21 17.07
C LEU A 600 -14.51 32.35 17.99
N VAL A 601 -14.28 32.82 19.22
CA VAL A 601 -15.38 33.16 20.15
C VAL A 601 -16.10 34.41 19.61
N PRO A 602 -17.41 34.34 19.31
CA PRO A 602 -18.14 35.45 18.72
C PRO A 602 -18.04 36.75 19.53
N GLY A 603 -17.74 37.87 18.86
CA GLY A 603 -17.63 39.19 19.48
C GLY A 603 -16.41 39.38 20.41
N ARG A 604 -15.54 38.37 20.55
CA ARG A 604 -14.34 38.46 21.38
C ARG A 604 -13.21 39.19 20.64
N SER A 605 -12.44 39.98 21.38
CA SER A 605 -11.23 40.62 20.88
C SER A 605 -10.05 39.66 20.89
N TYR A 606 -9.23 39.72 19.84
CA TYR A 606 -8.03 38.92 19.64
C TYR A 606 -6.84 39.84 19.36
N ARG A 607 -5.64 39.32 19.61
CA ARG A 607 -4.36 39.98 19.37
C ARG A 607 -3.39 39.03 18.67
N ILE A 608 -2.67 39.55 17.69
CA ILE A 608 -1.54 38.86 17.05
C ILE A 608 -0.28 39.21 17.84
N ILE A 609 0.38 38.22 18.44
CA ILE A 609 1.51 38.47 19.35
C ILE A 609 2.66 39.20 18.64
N GLU A 610 2.97 38.82 17.41
CA GLU A 610 4.15 39.27 16.66
C GLU A 610 4.03 40.72 16.15
N THR A 611 2.81 41.21 15.94
CA THR A 611 2.55 42.57 15.42
C THR A 611 1.86 43.49 16.42
N ASP A 612 1.36 42.94 17.54
CA ASP A 612 0.45 43.58 18.51
C ASP A 612 -0.88 44.08 17.90
N GLU A 613 -1.17 43.71 16.64
CA GLU A 613 -2.40 44.07 15.96
C GLU A 613 -3.61 43.40 16.64
N ARG A 614 -4.70 44.13 16.75
CA ARG A 614 -5.94 43.67 17.39
C ARG A 614 -7.09 43.68 16.42
N PHE A 615 -7.94 42.68 16.54
CA PHE A 615 -9.19 42.58 15.80
C PHE A 615 -10.28 41.98 16.68
N THR A 616 -11.53 42.10 16.26
CA THR A 616 -12.68 41.50 16.95
C THR A 616 -13.30 40.45 16.03
N ALA A 617 -13.57 39.27 16.59
CA ALA A 617 -14.28 38.23 15.85
C ALA A 617 -15.72 38.67 15.56
N GLY A 618 -16.20 38.38 14.35
CA GLY A 618 -17.59 38.55 13.97
C GLY A 618 -18.53 37.73 14.86
N LEU A 619 -19.83 38.06 14.81
CA LEU A 619 -20.85 37.32 15.56
C LEU A 619 -21.05 35.88 15.04
N ASP A 620 -20.55 35.59 13.83
CA ASP A 620 -20.48 34.27 13.23
C ASP A 620 -19.22 33.48 13.63
N GLY A 621 -18.36 34.04 14.50
CA GLY A 621 -17.11 33.41 14.91
C GLY A 621 -15.98 33.53 13.87
N LYS A 622 -16.13 34.41 12.87
CA LYS A 622 -15.16 34.57 11.77
C LYS A 622 -14.42 35.89 11.85
N ALA A 623 -13.24 35.92 11.25
CA ALA A 623 -12.49 37.16 11.01
C ALA A 623 -11.71 37.06 9.70
N ARG A 624 -11.41 38.19 9.08
CA ARG A 624 -10.52 38.27 7.91
C ARG A 624 -9.39 39.24 8.22
N LEU A 625 -8.17 38.84 7.91
CA LEU A 625 -6.95 39.60 8.15
C LEU A 625 -6.17 39.71 6.85
N THR A 626 -5.57 40.87 6.59
CA THR A 626 -4.63 41.04 5.48
C THR A 626 -3.21 40.97 6.01
N VAL A 627 -2.48 39.92 5.65
CA VAL A 627 -1.11 39.67 6.12
C VAL A 627 -0.09 40.01 5.04
N ALA A 628 1.01 40.66 5.43
CA ALA A 628 2.15 40.90 4.54
C ALA A 628 3.15 39.75 4.65
N LEU A 629 3.34 39.01 3.56
CA LEU A 629 4.25 37.87 3.47
C LEU A 629 5.48 38.29 2.66
N ALA A 630 6.66 38.27 3.27
CA ALA A 630 7.94 38.53 2.60
C ALA A 630 8.98 37.42 2.85
N GLY A 631 8.58 36.35 3.54
CA GLY A 631 9.40 35.23 3.98
C GLY A 631 8.61 34.40 4.99
N ARG A 632 9.30 33.72 5.89
CA ARG A 632 8.66 33.00 7.01
C ARG A 632 7.95 34.00 7.95
N THR A 633 6.63 33.95 7.99
CA THR A 633 5.78 34.84 8.79
C THR A 633 5.02 34.05 9.86
N PRO A 634 5.52 34.02 11.11
CA PRO A 634 4.80 33.43 12.23
C PRO A 634 3.67 34.36 12.70
N LEU A 635 2.52 33.79 13.06
CA LEU A 635 1.38 34.50 13.64
C LEU A 635 0.81 33.67 14.80
N THR A 636 0.77 34.26 15.99
CA THR A 636 0.15 33.67 17.18
C THR A 636 -1.05 34.52 17.57
N ILE A 637 -2.24 34.00 17.32
CA ILE A 637 -3.51 34.68 17.56
C ILE A 637 -4.05 34.22 18.91
N VAL A 638 -4.17 35.15 19.86
CA VAL A 638 -4.64 34.88 21.22
C VAL A 638 -5.83 35.77 21.58
N PRO A 639 -6.80 35.30 22.38
CA PRO A 639 -7.84 36.17 22.89
C PRO A 639 -7.26 37.23 23.84
N VAL A 640 -7.81 38.44 23.78
CA VAL A 640 -7.56 39.49 24.77
C VAL A 640 -8.40 39.19 26.01
N ALA A 641 -7.80 39.38 27.19
CA ALA A 641 -8.45 39.20 28.48
C ALA A 641 -9.55 40.24 28.73
#